data_AF-A0A1C5YIM0-F1
#
_entry.id   AF-A0A1C5YIM0-F1
#
_cell.length_a   1.000
_cell.length_b   1.000
_cell.length_c   1.000
_cell.angle_alpha   90.00
_cell.angle_beta   90.00
_cell.angle_gamma   90.00
#
_symmetry.space_group_name_H-M   'P 1'
#
loop_
_entity.id
_entity.type
_entity.pdbx_description
1 polymer ?
#
loop_
_entity_poly.entity_id
_entity_poly.type
_entity_poly.pdbx_seq_one_letter_code
_entity_poly.pdbx_strand_id
1 'polypeptide(L)'
;MNTIKFCAKCGAPIGPEEKFCGSCGASVAEMEAEAGISTQQAAPAQAPVQQAQPVQQQAPQYDQQYAQPANNYAQAAAPAAAKPNPFAKLGEWVKGHKKITLIAAAALIVVIVAIIILCNILKYQVIDAKDLFKFEFKGIDGCGYVEAELNCYDKSYYSMADATSALGDLADETDLDLGDLDDLSDYASSSDKSSKVSKYFALDKKTLTKAFNKADDFTEAKKMRNALLKTNSDGEYKLKITFDKKANKNLKNGDKVKCTVKYNEDSLKDKNIKLKNTEFEVTVKDLKNGEEIDFFKGVEVKFSGFDGNGSADVSYDSAYPFIYYDYDYKSDLKNGDKYTVTANIDVYGAEESGDMTWFEYDDKYYTYKTADVKDGKVTKDFTVEGLEKTQEIDPFEGLEFECSGGVPFVKPYSVKDESIPAALKDNVSYSVSCDDYIGIGGTFKVTCSPYSSLARNGITLSGKTETNDWGDTVYVKEITVDETFPAYVTADNGKAAMDSYQSYLDDKIEDMRKDIKGHYAPYPADFDGKVTSIESFDYVDTYVAFTNKKNYDSWENTNALYNLYKITVKTDKEKKAVSFYASIYCSNIVATGETFTEEPYFSTSYYNKEADFKKKVIEAEGYTTTKAGAASKPATDDSSSAAASEATTTTTTTAKTDSSVAETTTSAKDKATTTTLVP
;
A
#
# COMPACT_ATOMS: atom_id res chain seq x y z
N MET A 1 -12.81 -18.40 45.13
CA MET A 1 -11.42 -18.72 44.75
C MET A 1 -10.88 -17.49 44.07
N ASN A 2 -9.70 -16.98 44.47
CA ASN A 2 -9.11 -15.85 43.76
C ASN A 2 -8.41 -16.39 42.52
N THR A 3 -8.95 -16.08 41.35
CA THR A 3 -8.32 -16.37 40.05
C THR A 3 -7.08 -15.47 39.91
N ILE A 4 -5.90 -16.08 39.95
CA ILE A 4 -4.64 -15.40 39.63
C ILE A 4 -4.68 -15.06 38.14
N LYS A 5 -4.58 -13.77 37.81
CA LYS A 5 -4.41 -13.31 36.42
C LYS A 5 -2.94 -13.48 36.02
N PHE A 6 -2.68 -13.65 34.73
CA PHE A 6 -1.33 -13.72 34.17
C PHE A 6 -1.21 -12.72 33.01
N CYS A 7 -0.04 -12.12 32.84
CA CYS A 7 0.23 -11.16 31.78
C CYS A 7 0.25 -11.84 30.41
N ALA A 8 -0.59 -11.40 29.47
CA ALA A 8 -0.62 -11.92 28.11
C ALA A 8 0.71 -11.73 27.35
N LYS A 9 1.48 -10.68 27.68
CA LYS A 9 2.77 -10.36 27.03
C LYS A 9 4.01 -11.05 27.64
N CYS A 10 3.95 -11.60 28.86
CA CYS A 10 5.13 -12.22 29.49
C CYS A 10 4.88 -13.41 30.43
N GLY A 11 3.63 -13.83 30.64
CA GLY A 11 3.27 -14.97 31.50
C GLY A 11 3.46 -14.76 33.01
N ALA A 12 3.94 -13.61 33.47
CA ALA A 12 4.06 -13.31 34.90
C ALA A 12 2.69 -13.18 35.58
N PRO A 13 2.51 -13.62 36.84
CA PRO A 13 1.27 -13.43 37.59
C PRO A 13 1.03 -11.94 37.89
N ILE A 14 -0.24 -11.56 37.99
CA ILE A 14 -0.71 -10.20 38.26
C ILE A 14 -1.64 -10.22 39.48
N GLY A 15 -1.44 -9.29 40.41
CA GLY A 15 -2.27 -9.10 41.59
C GLY A 15 -3.70 -8.62 41.24
N PRO A 16 -4.71 -8.92 42.07
CA PRO A 16 -6.12 -8.67 41.73
C PRO A 16 -6.51 -7.19 41.56
N GLU A 17 -5.66 -6.25 42.00
CA GLU A 17 -5.86 -4.80 41.89
C GLU A 17 -4.73 -4.09 41.12
N GLU A 18 -3.79 -4.84 40.55
CA GLU A 18 -2.67 -4.26 39.79
C GLU A 18 -3.11 -3.79 38.40
N LYS A 19 -2.81 -2.54 38.05
CA LYS A 19 -3.15 -1.93 36.74
C LYS A 19 -2.11 -2.19 35.65
N PHE A 20 -0.90 -2.58 36.05
CA PHE A 20 0.23 -2.85 35.17
C PHE A 20 0.96 -4.09 35.69
N CYS A 21 1.53 -4.90 34.78
CA CYS A 21 2.33 -6.05 35.18
C CYS A 21 3.68 -5.60 35.79
N GLY A 22 3.92 -5.92 37.06
CA GLY A 22 5.16 -5.57 37.76
C GLY A 22 6.46 -6.18 37.20
N SER A 23 6.37 -7.09 36.21
CA SER A 23 7.52 -7.70 35.54
C SER A 23 7.92 -7.00 34.23
N CYS A 24 6.96 -6.53 33.43
CA CYS A 24 7.20 -5.97 32.09
C CYS A 24 6.53 -4.61 31.81
N GLY A 25 5.81 -4.04 32.79
CA GLY A 25 5.13 -2.75 32.66
C GLY A 25 3.82 -2.75 31.86
N ALA A 26 3.45 -3.87 31.21
CA ALA A 26 2.27 -3.94 30.35
C ALA A 26 0.96 -3.61 31.08
N SER A 27 0.15 -2.73 30.47
CA SER A 27 -1.18 -2.31 30.96
C SER A 27 -2.18 -3.46 30.96
N VAL A 28 -2.87 -3.64 32.09
CA VAL A 28 -3.88 -4.71 32.24
C VAL A 28 -5.16 -4.38 31.45
N ALA A 29 -5.54 -3.10 31.39
CA ALA A 29 -6.74 -2.67 30.67
C ALA A 29 -6.62 -2.87 29.14
N GLU A 30 -5.42 -2.67 28.58
CA GLU A 30 -5.16 -2.93 27.15
C GLU A 30 -5.26 -4.43 26.83
N MET A 31 -4.61 -5.28 27.64
CA MET A 31 -4.66 -6.75 27.46
C MET A 31 -6.09 -7.31 27.62
N GLU A 32 -6.93 -6.72 28.49
CA GLU A 32 -8.33 -7.11 28.65
C GLU A 32 -9.23 -6.60 27.52
N ALA A 33 -8.87 -5.50 26.85
CA ALA A 33 -9.56 -5.02 25.64
C ALA A 33 -9.24 -5.90 24.42
N GLU A 34 -7.97 -6.24 24.20
CA GLU A 34 -7.52 -7.12 23.10
C GLU A 34 -8.17 -8.52 23.19
N ALA A 35 -8.36 -9.05 24.40
CA ALA A 35 -8.99 -10.36 24.64
C ALA A 35 -10.52 -10.40 24.38
N GLY A 36 -11.18 -9.25 24.25
CA GLY A 36 -12.65 -9.16 24.20
C GLY A 36 -13.32 -9.63 22.90
N ILE A 37 -12.55 -9.94 21.85
CA ILE A 37 -13.05 -10.13 20.49
C ILE A 37 -13.37 -11.60 20.14
N SER A 38 -12.93 -12.58 20.94
CA SER A 38 -13.14 -14.01 20.64
C SER A 38 -13.63 -14.82 21.85
N THR A 39 -14.92 -15.20 21.83
CA THR A 39 -15.49 -16.16 22.78
C THR A 39 -16.43 -17.17 22.13
N GLN A 40 -15.95 -18.42 21.96
CA GLN A 40 -16.77 -19.62 22.14
C GLN A 40 -15.91 -20.77 22.70
N GLN A 41 -16.57 -21.79 23.26
CA GLN A 41 -16.10 -22.44 24.49
C GLN A 41 -16.09 -23.97 24.41
N ALA A 42 -14.98 -24.60 24.83
CA ALA A 42 -14.96 -25.98 25.30
C ALA A 42 -13.79 -26.25 26.29
N ALA A 43 -14.06 -27.07 27.31
CA ALA A 43 -13.12 -27.57 28.33
C ALA A 43 -13.77 -28.84 28.98
N PRO A 44 -13.16 -29.56 29.95
CA PRO A 44 -11.81 -29.48 30.52
C PRO A 44 -11.07 -30.85 30.63
N ALA A 45 -9.79 -30.88 31.04
CA ALA A 45 -9.24 -31.91 31.94
C ALA A 45 -7.84 -31.59 32.54
N GLN A 46 -7.76 -31.81 33.86
CA GLN A 46 -6.64 -32.10 34.80
C GLN A 46 -5.40 -32.85 34.23
N ALA A 47 -4.20 -32.86 34.82
CA ALA A 47 -3.59 -32.23 36.02
C ALA A 47 -2.02 -32.34 35.95
N PRO A 48 -1.22 -31.65 36.81
CA PRO A 48 0.20 -31.37 36.51
C PRO A 48 1.25 -32.32 37.14
N VAL A 49 2.47 -32.31 36.57
CA VAL A 49 3.73 -32.80 37.18
C VAL A 49 4.87 -31.81 36.85
N GLN A 50 6.02 -31.92 37.52
CA GLN A 50 6.99 -30.82 37.73
C GLN A 50 8.06 -30.63 36.64
N GLN A 51 8.68 -29.44 36.66
CA GLN A 51 9.83 -29.06 35.82
C GLN A 51 11.11 -29.86 36.15
N ALA A 52 11.95 -30.08 35.14
CA ALA A 52 13.37 -30.38 35.32
C ALA A 52 14.20 -29.86 34.12
N GLN A 53 15.27 -29.12 34.40
CA GLN A 53 16.32 -28.73 33.45
C GLN A 53 17.56 -28.25 34.26
N PRO A 54 18.77 -28.23 33.68
CA PRO A 54 19.27 -28.95 32.50
C PRO A 54 20.42 -29.91 32.89
N VAL A 55 21.16 -30.47 31.91
CA VAL A 55 22.65 -30.48 31.83
C VAL A 55 23.15 -31.50 30.78
N GLN A 56 24.02 -31.02 29.89
CA GLN A 56 25.07 -31.66 29.08
C GLN A 56 24.87 -33.04 28.44
N GLN A 57 25.26 -33.10 27.16
CA GLN A 57 25.31 -34.28 26.31
C GLN A 57 26.77 -34.55 25.93
N GLN A 58 27.28 -35.77 26.14
CA GLN A 58 28.58 -36.21 25.62
C GLN A 58 28.53 -37.71 25.29
N ALA A 59 29.22 -38.13 24.23
CA ALA A 59 29.08 -39.45 23.64
C ALA A 59 30.03 -40.51 24.25
N PRO A 60 29.74 -41.80 24.00
CA PRO A 60 30.80 -42.75 23.64
C PRO A 60 30.59 -43.35 22.24
N GLN A 61 31.69 -43.75 21.61
CA GLN A 61 31.69 -44.50 20.35
C GLN A 61 31.35 -45.99 20.54
N TYR A 62 31.06 -46.67 19.43
CA TYR A 62 31.14 -48.13 19.32
C TYR A 62 32.08 -48.52 18.18
N ASP A 63 33.10 -49.31 18.49
CA ASP A 63 34.00 -49.95 17.52
C ASP A 63 33.61 -51.42 17.29
N GLN A 64 34.04 -51.99 16.16
CA GLN A 64 33.81 -53.41 15.83
C GLN A 64 35.07 -54.25 16.07
N GLN A 65 34.95 -55.46 16.62
CA GLN A 65 35.77 -56.58 16.13
C GLN A 65 35.15 -57.98 16.34
N TYR A 66 35.63 -58.93 15.54
CA TYR A 66 35.16 -60.32 15.41
C TYR A 66 35.90 -61.31 16.32
N ALA A 67 35.28 -62.48 16.56
CA ALA A 67 35.97 -63.75 16.80
C ALA A 67 35.16 -64.95 16.24
N GLN A 68 35.85 -66.00 15.78
CA GLN A 68 35.25 -67.26 15.30
C GLN A 68 35.34 -68.39 16.36
N PRO A 69 34.57 -69.48 16.20
CA PRO A 69 34.89 -70.80 16.75
C PRO A 69 35.35 -71.79 15.66
N ALA A 70 36.25 -72.73 16.00
CA ALA A 70 36.61 -73.85 15.14
C ALA A 70 36.94 -75.13 15.94
N ASN A 71 36.30 -76.24 15.54
CA ASN A 71 36.64 -77.68 15.69
C ASN A 71 37.31 -78.25 16.97
N ASN A 72 36.79 -79.40 17.45
CA ASN A 72 37.47 -80.70 17.23
C ASN A 72 36.69 -81.93 17.75
N TYR A 73 36.61 -82.99 16.91
CA TYR A 73 36.47 -84.46 17.11
C TYR A 73 35.47 -85.04 18.17
N ALA A 74 34.93 -86.28 18.06
CA ALA A 74 35.34 -87.45 17.26
C ALA A 74 34.16 -88.38 16.79
N GLN A 75 34.52 -89.42 16.02
CA GLN A 75 33.70 -90.54 15.49
C GLN A 75 33.09 -91.48 16.57
N ALA A 76 32.10 -92.37 16.35
CA ALA A 76 31.38 -92.88 15.16
C ALA A 76 29.85 -93.07 15.50
N ALA A 77 28.96 -93.94 14.96
CA ALA A 77 29.02 -95.10 14.05
C ALA A 77 27.66 -95.39 13.32
N ALA A 78 27.38 -96.65 12.95
CA ALA A 78 26.24 -97.16 12.16
C ALA A 78 25.72 -98.52 12.74
N PRO A 79 24.58 -99.14 12.34
CA PRO A 79 23.78 -98.92 11.12
C PRO A 79 22.24 -98.76 11.33
N ALA A 80 21.48 -98.84 10.24
CA ALA A 80 20.07 -98.44 10.15
C ALA A 80 19.01 -99.46 10.63
N ALA A 81 17.83 -98.95 11.00
CA ALA A 81 16.58 -99.69 11.22
C ALA A 81 15.35 -98.86 10.79
N ALA A 82 14.20 -99.51 10.58
CA ALA A 82 13.03 -98.91 9.92
C ALA A 82 12.11 -98.05 10.82
N LYS A 83 11.25 -97.23 10.19
CA LYS A 83 10.25 -96.37 10.83
C LYS A 83 9.18 -97.18 11.61
N PRO A 84 8.88 -96.83 12.87
CA PRO A 84 7.60 -97.16 13.51
C PRO A 84 6.59 -96.02 13.31
N ASN A 85 5.36 -96.35 12.92
CA ASN A 85 4.26 -95.39 12.78
C ASN A 85 3.52 -95.21 14.13
N PRO A 86 3.29 -93.99 14.64
CA PRO A 86 2.76 -93.79 16.00
C PRO A 86 1.27 -94.17 16.19
N PHE A 87 0.55 -94.47 15.10
CA PHE A 87 -0.90 -94.73 15.13
C PHE A 87 -1.31 -96.14 15.60
N ALA A 88 -0.36 -97.03 15.91
CA ALA A 88 -0.63 -98.44 16.19
C ALA A 88 -1.42 -98.74 17.50
N LYS A 89 -1.68 -97.75 18.36
CA LYS A 89 -2.31 -97.98 19.69
C LYS A 89 -3.48 -97.05 20.07
N LEU A 90 -4.16 -96.44 19.10
CA LEU A 90 -5.37 -95.62 19.38
C LEU A 90 -6.70 -96.42 19.31
N GLY A 91 -6.70 -97.64 18.79
CA GLY A 91 -7.91 -98.43 18.55
C GLY A 91 -8.56 -99.11 19.77
N GLU A 92 -7.81 -99.34 20.86
CA GLU A 92 -8.29 -100.14 21.99
C GLU A 92 -9.01 -99.31 23.09
N TRP A 93 -8.80 -97.99 23.15
CA TRP A 93 -9.24 -97.16 24.26
C TRP A 93 -10.75 -96.81 24.24
N VAL A 94 -11.40 -96.83 23.07
CA VAL A 94 -12.73 -96.24 22.85
C VAL A 94 -13.90 -97.17 23.27
N LYS A 95 -13.64 -98.34 23.84
CA LYS A 95 -14.68 -99.33 24.21
C LYS A 95 -15.24 -99.21 25.64
N GLY A 96 -14.83 -98.20 26.42
CA GLY A 96 -15.34 -97.94 27.78
C GLY A 96 -15.79 -96.49 28.00
N HIS A 97 -16.73 -96.30 28.94
CA HIS A 97 -17.22 -95.01 29.47
C HIS A 97 -18.11 -94.14 28.57
N LYS A 98 -19.42 -94.36 28.66
CA LYS A 98 -20.44 -93.32 28.38
C LYS A 98 -20.47 -92.30 29.54
N LYS A 99 -20.86 -91.04 29.23
CA LYS A 99 -21.03 -89.87 30.13
C LYS A 99 -19.78 -89.02 30.48
N ILE A 100 -19.21 -88.30 29.50
CA ILE A 100 -18.61 -86.96 29.74
C ILE A 100 -19.05 -85.99 28.63
N THR A 101 -20.34 -85.63 28.64
CA THR A 101 -20.91 -84.65 27.70
C THR A 101 -21.04 -83.28 28.36
N LEU A 102 -19.97 -82.47 28.29
CA LEU A 102 -20.00 -81.00 28.19
C LEU A 102 -18.58 -80.39 28.16
N ILE A 103 -17.66 -80.83 29.03
CA ILE A 103 -16.27 -80.30 29.08
C ILE A 103 -15.44 -80.72 27.85
N ALA A 104 -15.68 -81.93 27.33
CA ALA A 104 -14.96 -82.46 26.17
C ALA A 104 -15.08 -81.57 24.91
N ALA A 105 -16.18 -80.84 24.73
CA ALA A 105 -16.38 -79.97 23.57
C ALA A 105 -15.38 -78.80 23.53
N ALA A 106 -15.15 -78.12 24.67
CA ALA A 106 -14.21 -77.01 24.74
C ALA A 106 -12.76 -77.48 24.52
N ALA A 107 -12.36 -78.59 25.15
CA ALA A 107 -11.03 -79.17 24.97
C ALA A 107 -10.82 -79.66 23.52
N LEU A 108 -11.83 -80.29 22.91
CA LEU A 108 -11.78 -80.71 21.51
C LEU A 108 -11.70 -79.51 20.56
N ILE A 109 -12.42 -78.41 20.83
CA ILE A 109 -12.33 -77.18 20.03
C ILE A 109 -10.92 -76.57 20.15
N VAL A 110 -10.33 -76.49 21.34
CA VAL A 110 -8.95 -76.00 21.51
C VAL A 110 -7.94 -76.88 20.77
N VAL A 111 -8.10 -78.21 20.83
CA VAL A 111 -7.23 -79.15 20.08
C VAL A 111 -7.45 -79.05 18.56
N ILE A 112 -8.69 -78.90 18.08
CA ILE A 112 -9.00 -78.70 16.66
C ILE A 112 -8.45 -77.36 16.17
N VAL A 113 -8.59 -76.28 16.94
CA VAL A 113 -8.01 -74.96 16.63
C VAL A 113 -6.48 -75.05 16.62
N ALA A 114 -5.86 -75.72 17.59
CA ALA A 114 -4.42 -75.96 17.60
C ALA A 114 -3.95 -76.79 16.39
N ILE A 115 -4.68 -77.83 15.98
CA ILE A 115 -4.39 -78.63 14.79
C ILE A 115 -4.61 -77.82 13.50
N ILE A 116 -5.65 -77.00 13.40
CA ILE A 116 -5.88 -76.10 12.25
C ILE A 116 -4.75 -75.06 12.15
N ILE A 117 -4.31 -74.50 13.28
CA ILE A 117 -3.15 -73.61 13.35
C ILE A 117 -1.87 -74.37 12.93
N LEU A 118 -1.64 -75.58 13.43
CA LEU A 118 -0.47 -76.39 13.08
C LEU A 118 -0.46 -76.74 11.57
N CYS A 119 -1.58 -77.20 11.02
CA CYS A 119 -1.73 -77.50 9.59
C CYS A 119 -1.56 -76.25 8.73
N ASN A 120 -2.04 -75.08 9.15
CA ASN A 120 -1.81 -73.82 8.43
C ASN A 120 -0.33 -73.38 8.49
N ILE A 121 0.36 -73.55 9.62
CA ILE A 121 1.80 -73.26 9.78
C ILE A 121 2.66 -74.26 8.98
N LEU A 122 2.22 -75.51 8.86
CA LEU A 122 2.92 -76.54 8.10
C LEU A 122 2.72 -76.40 6.59
N LYS A 123 1.50 -76.06 6.12
CA LYS A 123 1.13 -75.96 4.70
C LYS A 123 1.68 -74.72 3.99
N TYR A 124 1.56 -73.54 4.60
CA TYR A 124 1.83 -72.27 3.89
C TYR A 124 3.24 -71.75 4.16
N GLN A 125 3.91 -71.24 3.12
CA GLN A 125 5.02 -70.29 3.28
C GLN A 125 4.46 -69.00 3.86
N VAL A 126 4.72 -68.77 5.14
CA VAL A 126 4.38 -67.51 5.80
C VAL A 126 5.46 -66.47 5.50
N ILE A 127 5.07 -65.40 4.81
CA ILE A 127 5.96 -64.30 4.39
C ILE A 127 5.57 -63.04 5.17
N ASP A 128 6.56 -62.32 5.70
CA ASP A 128 6.31 -60.98 6.24
C ASP A 128 6.08 -60.00 5.09
N ALA A 129 4.93 -59.32 5.05
CA ALA A 129 4.63 -58.44 3.93
C ALA A 129 5.63 -57.27 3.83
N LYS A 130 6.27 -56.88 4.95
CA LYS A 130 7.32 -55.86 4.96
C LYS A 130 8.62 -56.30 4.26
N ASP A 131 8.92 -57.60 4.19
CA ASP A 131 10.08 -58.13 3.46
C ASP A 131 9.96 -57.96 1.93
N LEU A 132 8.77 -57.65 1.40
CA LEU A 132 8.47 -57.59 -0.03
C LEU A 132 8.60 -56.19 -0.65
N PHE A 133 8.66 -55.13 0.16
CA PHE A 133 8.70 -53.74 -0.32
C PHE A 133 10.01 -53.06 0.11
N LYS A 134 10.48 -52.13 -0.71
CA LYS A 134 11.52 -51.16 -0.34
C LYS A 134 10.86 -49.81 -0.09
N PHE A 135 11.44 -49.03 0.81
CA PHE A 135 10.93 -47.74 1.25
C PHE A 135 11.98 -46.67 0.97
N GLU A 136 11.54 -45.57 0.39
CA GLU A 136 12.36 -44.40 0.11
C GLU A 136 11.72 -43.20 0.83
N PHE A 137 12.55 -42.41 1.50
CA PHE A 137 12.13 -41.20 2.21
C PHE A 137 12.62 -40.01 1.39
N LYS A 138 11.68 -39.22 0.88
CA LYS A 138 11.93 -38.10 -0.03
C LYS A 138 11.52 -36.77 0.59
N GLY A 139 12.03 -35.69 0.03
CA GLY A 139 11.93 -34.36 0.60
C GLY A 139 12.90 -34.15 1.77
N ILE A 140 12.53 -33.21 2.64
CA ILE A 140 13.36 -32.69 3.73
C ILE A 140 12.62 -32.76 5.07
N ASP A 141 13.34 -32.59 6.17
CA ASP A 141 12.82 -32.76 7.52
C ASP A 141 11.68 -31.75 7.82
N GLY A 142 10.44 -32.24 7.97
CA GLY A 142 9.22 -31.43 8.09
C GLY A 142 8.45 -31.20 6.78
N CYS A 143 9.04 -31.51 5.63
CA CYS A 143 8.42 -31.49 4.30
C CYS A 143 8.49 -32.88 3.62
N GLY A 144 8.77 -33.94 4.38
CA GLY A 144 9.05 -35.26 3.83
C GLY A 144 7.82 -36.05 3.39
N TYR A 145 8.04 -37.08 2.58
CA TYR A 145 7.04 -38.09 2.22
C TYR A 145 7.69 -39.47 2.05
N VAL A 146 6.90 -40.55 2.19
CA VAL A 146 7.35 -41.93 1.95
C VAL A 146 6.89 -42.40 0.58
N GLU A 147 7.79 -42.99 -0.19
CA GLU A 147 7.44 -43.84 -1.33
C GLU A 147 7.79 -45.30 -1.02
N ALA A 148 7.04 -46.22 -1.62
CA ALA A 148 7.39 -47.64 -1.56
C ALA A 148 6.88 -48.40 -2.78
N GLU A 149 7.73 -49.28 -3.29
CA GLU A 149 7.42 -50.20 -4.37
C GLU A 149 7.92 -51.61 -4.04
N LEU A 150 7.57 -52.60 -4.87
CA LEU A 150 8.05 -53.96 -4.66
C LEU A 150 9.58 -53.99 -4.79
N ASN A 151 10.22 -54.66 -3.83
CA ASN A 151 11.66 -54.84 -3.82
C ASN A 151 12.06 -56.01 -4.72
N CYS A 152 11.74 -55.91 -6.02
CA CYS A 152 12.00 -56.88 -7.07
C CYS A 152 12.96 -56.31 -8.14
N TYR A 153 13.43 -57.16 -9.05
CA TYR A 153 14.10 -56.72 -10.29
C TYR A 153 13.09 -56.10 -11.26
N ASP A 154 13.56 -55.42 -12.31
CA ASP A 154 12.71 -55.14 -13.46
C ASP A 154 12.24 -56.44 -14.14
N LYS A 155 11.09 -56.40 -14.80
CA LYS A 155 10.45 -57.53 -15.47
C LYS A 155 11.33 -58.20 -16.52
N SER A 156 12.16 -57.43 -17.23
CA SER A 156 13.07 -57.95 -18.26
C SER A 156 14.01 -59.03 -17.71
N TYR A 157 14.56 -58.84 -16.51
CA TYR A 157 15.44 -59.80 -15.84
C TYR A 157 14.72 -61.12 -15.51
N TYR A 158 13.45 -61.07 -15.08
CA TYR A 158 12.67 -62.29 -14.84
C TYR A 158 12.40 -63.06 -16.13
N SER A 159 12.02 -62.38 -17.22
CA SER A 159 11.84 -63.04 -18.52
C SER A 159 13.14 -63.64 -19.06
N MET A 160 14.28 -62.95 -18.87
CA MET A 160 15.57 -63.46 -19.34
C MET A 160 16.07 -64.63 -18.49
N ALA A 161 15.94 -64.58 -17.16
CA ALA A 161 16.34 -65.67 -16.27
C ALA A 161 15.45 -66.92 -16.40
N ASP A 162 14.14 -66.76 -16.60
CA ASP A 162 13.24 -67.90 -16.84
C ASP A 162 13.47 -68.52 -18.24
N ALA A 163 13.84 -67.72 -19.25
CA ALA A 163 14.26 -68.24 -20.57
C ALA A 163 15.64 -68.92 -20.53
N THR A 164 16.61 -68.35 -19.81
CA THR A 164 17.95 -68.94 -19.60
C THR A 164 17.84 -70.27 -18.86
N SER A 165 16.97 -70.35 -17.84
CA SER A 165 16.63 -71.62 -17.19
C SER A 165 16.16 -72.67 -18.20
N ALA A 166 15.18 -72.31 -19.05
CA ALA A 166 14.60 -73.24 -20.01
C ALA A 166 15.57 -73.68 -21.13
N LEU A 167 16.62 -72.90 -21.42
CA LEU A 167 17.71 -73.29 -22.30
C LEU A 167 18.68 -74.25 -21.62
N GLY A 168 19.05 -74.00 -20.35
CA GLY A 168 19.89 -74.90 -19.56
C GLY A 168 19.22 -76.25 -19.30
N ASP A 169 17.95 -76.24 -18.87
CA ASP A 169 17.13 -77.44 -18.68
C ASP A 169 17.05 -78.30 -19.97
N LEU A 170 17.12 -77.68 -21.15
CA LEU A 170 17.11 -78.36 -22.45
C LEU A 170 18.50 -78.87 -22.89
N ALA A 171 19.58 -78.20 -22.48
CA ALA A 171 20.96 -78.63 -22.71
C ALA A 171 21.29 -79.89 -21.91
N ASP A 172 20.92 -79.92 -20.63
CA ASP A 172 21.03 -81.08 -19.74
C ASP A 172 20.29 -82.32 -20.28
N GLU A 173 19.11 -82.14 -20.92
CA GLU A 173 18.38 -83.26 -21.55
C GLU A 173 18.95 -83.72 -22.90
N THR A 174 19.84 -82.94 -23.54
CA THR A 174 20.36 -83.23 -24.89
C THR A 174 21.85 -83.51 -24.96
N ASP A 175 22.56 -83.49 -23.82
CA ASP A 175 24.03 -83.68 -23.71
C ASP A 175 24.79 -82.68 -24.62
N LEU A 176 24.23 -81.46 -24.75
CA LEU A 176 24.80 -80.38 -25.56
C LEU A 176 25.66 -79.46 -24.69
N ASP A 177 26.97 -79.48 -24.95
CA ASP A 177 27.95 -78.57 -24.37
C ASP A 177 27.75 -77.13 -24.88
N LEU A 178 26.84 -76.40 -24.22
CA LEU A 178 26.59 -74.97 -24.45
C LEU A 178 27.51 -74.13 -23.54
N GLY A 179 28.83 -74.27 -23.72
CA GLY A 179 29.89 -73.72 -22.87
C GLY A 179 29.97 -72.19 -22.68
N ASP A 180 28.99 -71.42 -23.16
CA ASP A 180 28.84 -69.97 -22.95
C ASP A 180 27.60 -69.61 -22.08
N LEU A 181 26.80 -70.59 -21.61
CA LEU A 181 25.58 -70.32 -20.83
C LEU A 181 25.84 -69.81 -19.41
N ASP A 182 26.95 -70.22 -18.79
CA ASP A 182 27.35 -69.75 -17.46
C ASP A 182 27.58 -68.23 -17.47
N ASP A 183 28.19 -67.67 -18.52
CA ASP A 183 28.45 -66.23 -18.69
C ASP A 183 27.15 -65.41 -18.74
N LEU A 184 26.06 -66.00 -19.28
CA LEU A 184 24.73 -65.39 -19.27
C LEU A 184 24.07 -65.44 -17.87
N SER A 185 24.36 -66.49 -17.10
CA SER A 185 23.93 -66.63 -15.70
C SER A 185 24.71 -65.70 -14.76
N ASP A 186 25.99 -65.46 -15.06
CA ASP A 186 26.86 -64.52 -14.36
C ASP A 186 26.57 -63.07 -14.75
N TYR A 187 26.11 -62.77 -15.97
CA TYR A 187 25.53 -61.46 -16.27
C TYR A 187 24.32 -61.16 -15.36
N ALA A 188 23.44 -62.15 -15.15
CA ALA A 188 22.30 -62.04 -14.23
C ALA A 188 22.69 -62.09 -12.73
N SER A 189 23.90 -62.56 -12.40
CA SER A 189 24.45 -62.63 -11.03
C SER A 189 25.51 -61.55 -10.74
N SER A 190 25.82 -60.71 -11.72
CA SER A 190 26.95 -59.76 -11.69
C SER A 190 26.81 -58.77 -10.52
N SER A 191 27.80 -58.79 -9.63
CA SER A 191 27.58 -58.53 -8.20
C SER A 191 27.42 -57.06 -7.78
N ASP A 192 27.38 -56.11 -8.71
CA ASP A 192 27.54 -54.67 -8.41
C ASP A 192 26.27 -53.81 -8.54
N LYS A 193 25.17 -54.29 -9.15
CA LYS A 193 24.00 -53.44 -9.45
C LYS A 193 22.63 -54.02 -9.11
N SER A 194 22.46 -54.54 -7.89
CA SER A 194 21.13 -54.58 -7.28
C SER A 194 21.12 -54.10 -5.83
N SER A 195 20.20 -53.18 -5.53
CA SER A 195 19.99 -52.59 -4.21
C SER A 195 19.19 -53.52 -3.29
N LYS A 196 19.82 -54.64 -2.89
CA LYS A 196 19.28 -55.64 -1.93
C LYS A 196 17.82 -56.03 -2.22
N VAL A 197 17.59 -56.51 -3.44
CA VAL A 197 16.32 -57.13 -3.87
C VAL A 197 15.88 -58.19 -2.86
N SER A 198 14.57 -58.31 -2.61
CA SER A 198 14.05 -59.24 -1.61
C SER A 198 14.43 -60.69 -1.94
N LYS A 199 14.77 -61.46 -0.90
CA LYS A 199 15.02 -62.91 -1.00
C LYS A 199 13.88 -63.71 -1.66
N TYR A 200 12.64 -63.21 -1.57
CA TYR A 200 11.45 -63.79 -2.21
C TYR A 200 11.31 -63.43 -3.71
N PHE A 201 12.14 -62.51 -4.19
CA PHE A 201 12.19 -62.00 -5.56
C PHE A 201 13.54 -62.29 -6.24
N ALA A 202 14.40 -63.10 -5.63
CA ALA A 202 15.70 -63.51 -6.16
C ALA A 202 15.58 -64.28 -7.49
N LEU A 203 16.65 -64.21 -8.28
CA LEU A 203 16.83 -65.01 -9.49
C LEU A 203 17.59 -66.30 -9.19
N ASP A 204 18.55 -66.26 -8.26
CA ASP A 204 19.43 -67.39 -7.98
C ASP A 204 18.74 -68.54 -7.24
N LYS A 205 19.13 -69.77 -7.61
CA LYS A 205 18.57 -71.03 -7.11
C LYS A 205 18.70 -71.20 -5.60
N LYS A 206 19.76 -70.67 -4.99
CA LYS A 206 20.16 -70.91 -3.58
C LYS A 206 19.43 -69.98 -2.62
N THR A 207 19.28 -68.70 -2.97
CA THR A 207 18.52 -67.72 -2.17
C THR A 207 17.02 -67.99 -2.30
N LEU A 208 16.52 -68.25 -3.50
CA LEU A 208 15.08 -68.40 -3.72
C LEU A 208 14.52 -69.65 -3.01
N THR A 209 15.19 -70.80 -3.12
CA THR A 209 14.79 -72.03 -2.39
C THR A 209 14.93 -71.86 -0.87
N LYS A 210 15.96 -71.14 -0.39
CA LYS A 210 16.14 -70.83 1.04
C LYS A 210 15.06 -69.86 1.57
N ALA A 211 14.55 -68.97 0.73
CA ALA A 211 13.44 -68.07 1.05
C ALA A 211 12.10 -68.83 1.07
N PHE A 212 11.85 -69.64 0.05
CA PHE A 212 10.68 -70.51 -0.08
C PHE A 212 10.97 -71.92 0.46
N ASN A 213 11.32 -72.03 1.75
CA ASN A 213 11.63 -73.30 2.41
C ASN A 213 10.44 -74.27 2.60
N LYS A 214 9.29 -73.97 1.98
CA LYS A 214 8.11 -74.82 1.82
C LYS A 214 7.88 -75.30 0.38
N ALA A 215 8.68 -74.85 -0.58
CA ALA A 215 8.73 -75.43 -1.91
C ALA A 215 9.54 -76.74 -1.88
N ASP A 216 9.10 -77.75 -2.64
CA ASP A 216 9.83 -79.02 -2.75
C ASP A 216 11.13 -78.86 -3.57
N ASP A 217 11.16 -77.93 -4.52
CA ASP A 217 12.30 -77.63 -5.38
C ASP A 217 12.35 -76.14 -5.84
N PHE A 218 13.31 -75.82 -6.71
CA PHE A 218 13.45 -74.48 -7.31
C PHE A 218 12.33 -74.11 -8.29
N THR A 219 11.68 -75.08 -8.93
CA THR A 219 10.60 -74.87 -9.89
C THR A 219 9.30 -74.49 -9.18
N GLU A 220 8.99 -75.10 -8.03
CA GLU A 220 7.93 -74.62 -7.14
C GLU A 220 8.30 -73.25 -6.51
N ALA A 221 9.56 -73.03 -6.10
CA ALA A 221 9.99 -71.72 -5.62
C ALA A 221 9.83 -70.61 -6.70
N LYS A 222 10.13 -70.89 -7.97
CA LYS A 222 9.84 -70.00 -9.12
C LYS A 222 8.34 -69.76 -9.30
N LYS A 223 7.49 -70.78 -9.18
CA LYS A 223 6.01 -70.63 -9.24
C LYS A 223 5.47 -69.76 -8.09
N MET A 224 6.05 -69.87 -6.89
CA MET A 224 5.70 -69.03 -5.73
C MET A 224 6.15 -67.58 -5.92
N ARG A 225 7.39 -67.34 -6.35
CA ARG A 225 7.90 -66.01 -6.77
C ARG A 225 6.99 -65.34 -7.81
N ASN A 226 6.69 -66.05 -8.89
CA ASN A 226 5.92 -65.50 -10.02
C ASN A 226 4.44 -65.25 -9.63
N ALA A 227 3.93 -65.83 -8.54
CA ALA A 227 2.62 -65.51 -7.98
C ALA A 227 2.58 -64.14 -7.28
N LEU A 228 3.67 -63.75 -6.61
CA LEU A 228 3.82 -62.41 -6.00
C LEU A 228 4.04 -61.32 -7.05
N LEU A 229 4.75 -61.64 -8.14
CA LEU A 229 5.03 -60.73 -9.27
C LEU A 229 3.85 -60.58 -10.28
N LYS A 230 2.68 -61.15 -9.99
CA LYS A 230 1.53 -61.19 -10.91
C LYS A 230 0.94 -59.78 -11.13
N THR A 231 0.73 -59.37 -12.38
CA THR A 231 0.21 -58.04 -12.76
C THR A 231 -1.27 -58.02 -13.16
N ASN A 232 -1.88 -56.83 -13.24
CA ASN A 232 -3.13 -56.59 -13.98
C ASN A 232 -2.88 -56.49 -15.51
N SER A 233 -3.93 -56.18 -16.26
CA SER A 233 -3.89 -55.85 -17.70
C SER A 233 -2.94 -54.70 -18.02
N ASP A 234 -2.83 -53.77 -17.06
CA ASP A 234 -2.22 -52.45 -17.21
C ASP A 234 -0.72 -52.50 -16.82
N GLY A 235 -0.19 -53.71 -16.56
CA GLY A 235 1.20 -53.97 -16.21
C GLY A 235 1.57 -53.69 -14.74
N GLU A 236 0.67 -53.14 -13.93
CA GLU A 236 0.90 -52.93 -12.50
C GLU A 236 0.84 -54.25 -11.71
N TYR A 237 1.66 -54.38 -10.67
CA TYR A 237 1.59 -55.53 -9.76
C TYR A 237 0.27 -55.58 -8.98
N LYS A 238 -0.31 -56.79 -8.81
CA LYS A 238 -1.52 -57.01 -8.01
C LYS A 238 -1.26 -56.99 -6.50
N LEU A 239 0.00 -57.16 -6.10
CA LEU A 239 0.49 -56.92 -4.75
C LEU A 239 0.96 -55.45 -4.70
N LYS A 240 0.20 -54.60 -4.01
CA LYS A 240 0.49 -53.16 -3.88
C LYS A 240 0.59 -52.76 -2.42
N ILE A 241 1.49 -51.84 -2.09
CA ILE A 241 1.51 -51.14 -0.81
C ILE A 241 0.76 -49.82 -0.92
N THR A 242 0.12 -49.37 0.16
CA THR A 242 -0.59 -48.10 0.23
C THR A 242 -0.43 -47.44 1.59
N PHE A 243 -0.40 -46.11 1.60
CA PHE A 243 -0.35 -45.25 2.79
C PHE A 243 -1.67 -44.46 2.91
N ASP A 244 -1.93 -43.85 4.07
CA ASP A 244 -2.93 -42.78 4.16
C ASP A 244 -2.36 -41.51 3.50
N LYS A 245 -2.99 -41.06 2.41
CA LYS A 245 -2.62 -39.83 1.68
C LYS A 245 -2.67 -38.57 2.55
N LYS A 246 -3.44 -38.54 3.64
CA LYS A 246 -3.48 -37.40 4.56
C LYS A 246 -2.30 -37.39 5.55
N ALA A 247 -1.72 -38.55 5.83
CA ALA A 247 -0.60 -38.71 6.77
C ALA A 247 0.77 -38.82 6.06
N ASN A 248 0.81 -39.14 4.76
CA ASN A 248 2.05 -39.24 4.00
C ASN A 248 2.48 -37.90 3.37
N LYS A 249 2.65 -36.88 4.22
CA LYS A 249 3.04 -35.50 3.86
C LYS A 249 3.55 -34.77 5.11
N ASN A 250 4.31 -33.70 4.94
CA ASN A 250 4.91 -32.91 6.04
C ASN A 250 5.78 -33.74 7.01
N LEU A 251 6.32 -34.87 6.58
CA LEU A 251 6.96 -35.82 7.48
C LEU A 251 8.33 -35.33 7.95
N LYS A 252 8.67 -35.68 9.19
CA LYS A 252 9.99 -35.44 9.79
C LYS A 252 10.69 -36.72 10.22
N ASN A 253 12.00 -36.63 10.42
CA ASN A 253 12.82 -37.71 10.97
C ASN A 253 12.24 -38.21 12.31
N GLY A 254 11.98 -39.51 12.41
CA GLY A 254 11.36 -40.15 13.57
C GLY A 254 9.84 -40.32 13.50
N ASP A 255 9.13 -39.68 12.56
CA ASP A 255 7.70 -39.92 12.36
C ASP A 255 7.42 -41.35 11.90
N LYS A 256 6.17 -41.80 12.10
CA LYS A 256 5.73 -43.14 11.73
C LYS A 256 4.59 -43.12 10.73
N VAL A 257 4.78 -43.80 9.60
CA VAL A 257 3.74 -43.94 8.58
C VAL A 257 3.17 -45.35 8.61
N LYS A 258 1.83 -45.44 8.76
CA LYS A 258 1.11 -46.71 8.66
C LYS A 258 1.00 -47.12 7.19
N CYS A 259 1.51 -48.31 6.91
CA CYS A 259 1.46 -49.00 5.62
C CYS A 259 0.39 -50.09 5.65
N THR A 260 -0.41 -50.20 4.58
CA THR A 260 -1.36 -51.30 4.35
C THR A 260 -1.12 -51.94 2.99
N VAL A 261 -0.90 -53.25 2.98
CA VAL A 261 -0.61 -54.08 1.80
C VAL A 261 -1.90 -54.68 1.23
N LYS A 262 -2.18 -54.36 -0.03
CA LYS A 262 -3.35 -54.82 -0.80
C LYS A 262 -2.93 -55.95 -1.74
N TYR A 263 -3.65 -57.07 -1.67
CA TYR A 263 -3.37 -58.29 -2.42
C TYR A 263 -4.63 -59.17 -2.49
N ASN A 264 -4.60 -60.19 -3.35
CA ASN A 264 -5.64 -61.23 -3.37
C ASN A 264 -5.14 -62.42 -2.53
N GLU A 265 -5.75 -62.66 -1.36
CA GLU A 265 -5.27 -63.70 -0.43
C GLU A 265 -5.43 -65.12 -1.02
N ASP A 266 -6.55 -65.39 -1.71
CA ASP A 266 -6.85 -66.73 -2.23
C ASP A 266 -5.93 -67.13 -3.39
N SER A 267 -5.64 -66.21 -4.32
CA SER A 267 -4.65 -66.41 -5.38
C SER A 267 -3.21 -66.58 -4.87
N LEU A 268 -2.93 -66.32 -3.58
CA LEU A 268 -1.67 -66.68 -2.92
C LEU A 268 -1.80 -68.01 -2.14
N LYS A 269 -2.93 -68.30 -1.49
CA LYS A 269 -3.22 -69.61 -0.86
C LYS A 269 -3.16 -70.75 -1.89
N ASP A 270 -3.63 -70.52 -3.11
CA ASP A 270 -3.55 -71.44 -4.26
C ASP A 270 -2.12 -71.77 -4.69
N LYS A 271 -1.15 -70.96 -4.24
CA LYS A 271 0.30 -71.17 -4.44
C LYS A 271 1.03 -71.38 -3.12
N ASN A 272 0.32 -71.88 -2.10
CA ASN A 272 0.83 -72.16 -0.76
C ASN A 272 1.56 -70.97 -0.09
N ILE A 273 1.23 -69.73 -0.43
CA ILE A 273 1.75 -68.52 0.21
C ILE A 273 0.70 -67.94 1.17
N LYS A 274 1.13 -67.44 2.33
CA LYS A 274 0.33 -66.54 3.16
C LYS A 274 1.15 -65.35 3.63
N LEU A 275 0.61 -64.14 3.50
CA LEU A 275 1.22 -62.94 4.07
C LEU A 275 0.82 -62.80 5.55
N LYS A 276 1.77 -62.40 6.40
CA LYS A 276 1.56 -61.84 7.74
C LYS A 276 1.98 -60.37 7.76
N ASN A 277 1.61 -59.65 8.81
CA ASN A 277 1.98 -58.24 8.99
C ASN A 277 1.64 -57.40 7.76
N THR A 278 0.41 -57.54 7.26
CA THR A 278 -0.09 -56.81 6.08
C THR A 278 -0.50 -55.37 6.40
N GLU A 279 -0.51 -55.00 7.67
CA GLU A 279 -0.44 -53.62 8.14
C GLU A 279 0.75 -53.49 9.10
N PHE A 280 1.53 -52.41 8.97
CA PHE A 280 2.72 -52.14 9.79
C PHE A 280 3.12 -50.67 9.75
N GLU A 281 4.04 -50.28 10.62
CA GLU A 281 4.66 -48.95 10.62
C GLU A 281 6.05 -48.98 9.95
N VAL A 282 6.40 -47.89 9.27
CA VAL A 282 7.78 -47.52 8.94
C VAL A 282 8.12 -46.21 9.63
N THR A 283 9.34 -46.11 10.16
CA THR A 283 9.85 -44.87 10.77
C THR A 283 10.64 -44.11 9.72
N VAL A 284 10.27 -42.86 9.52
CA VAL A 284 10.92 -41.89 8.63
C VAL A 284 12.31 -41.58 9.15
N LYS A 285 13.30 -41.53 8.27
CA LYS A 285 14.71 -41.30 8.60
C LYS A 285 15.48 -40.81 7.38
N ASP A 286 16.68 -40.29 7.64
CA ASP A 286 17.66 -39.83 6.65
C ASP A 286 17.18 -38.65 5.78
N LEU A 287 16.10 -37.96 6.15
CA LEU A 287 15.70 -36.70 5.53
C LEU A 287 16.72 -35.60 5.88
N LYS A 288 17.07 -34.76 4.90
CA LYS A 288 17.97 -33.61 5.10
C LYS A 288 17.22 -32.44 5.74
N ASN A 289 17.90 -31.56 6.47
CA ASN A 289 17.31 -30.31 6.97
C ASN A 289 17.29 -29.24 5.86
N GLY A 290 16.35 -28.30 5.92
CA GLY A 290 16.30 -27.10 5.06
C GLY A 290 16.02 -25.81 5.85
N GLU A 291 16.22 -24.67 5.19
CA GLU A 291 15.91 -23.33 5.74
C GLU A 291 14.49 -22.89 5.34
N GLU A 292 13.67 -22.45 6.31
CA GLU A 292 12.40 -21.78 6.02
C GLU A 292 12.67 -20.34 5.53
N ILE A 293 12.18 -20.01 4.34
CA ILE A 293 12.43 -18.73 3.68
C ILE A 293 11.60 -17.61 4.35
N ASP A 294 12.26 -16.55 4.80
CA ASP A 294 11.62 -15.24 4.98
C ASP A 294 11.76 -14.43 3.68
N PHE A 295 10.65 -14.32 2.95
CA PHE A 295 10.58 -13.65 1.65
C PHE A 295 10.91 -12.15 1.67
N PHE A 296 11.06 -11.53 2.84
CA PHE A 296 11.40 -10.11 2.99
C PHE A 296 12.63 -9.89 3.90
N LYS A 297 13.41 -10.94 4.12
CA LYS A 297 14.69 -10.93 4.85
C LYS A 297 15.68 -9.99 4.16
N GLY A 298 16.06 -8.92 4.85
CA GLY A 298 16.98 -7.90 4.32
C GLY A 298 16.32 -6.80 3.47
N VAL A 299 14.99 -6.75 3.37
CA VAL A 299 14.25 -5.65 2.72
C VAL A 299 14.03 -4.51 3.71
N GLU A 300 14.45 -3.30 3.36
CA GLU A 300 14.21 -2.06 4.08
C GLU A 300 13.50 -1.04 3.18
N VAL A 301 12.32 -0.60 3.61
CA VAL A 301 11.54 0.47 2.95
C VAL A 301 11.64 1.74 3.78
N LYS A 302 12.07 2.85 3.17
CA LYS A 302 12.13 4.17 3.80
C LYS A 302 11.14 5.10 3.13
N PHE A 303 10.35 5.83 3.91
CA PHE A 303 9.45 6.88 3.42
C PHE A 303 10.08 8.25 3.67
N SER A 304 9.92 9.17 2.71
CA SER A 304 10.45 10.54 2.82
C SER A 304 9.66 11.54 2.00
N GLY A 305 9.72 12.82 2.39
CA GLY A 305 8.90 13.90 1.82
C GLY A 305 7.73 14.27 2.74
N PHE A 306 6.76 14.98 2.17
CA PHE A 306 5.61 15.52 2.90
C PHE A 306 4.36 14.66 2.72
N ASP A 307 3.43 14.76 3.65
CA ASP A 307 2.15 14.04 3.63
C ASP A 307 1.30 14.46 2.41
N GLY A 308 1.12 13.57 1.43
CA GLY A 308 0.51 13.87 0.13
C GLY A 308 1.49 14.24 -0.98
N ASN A 309 2.78 14.28 -0.70
CA ASN A 309 3.89 14.33 -1.66
C ASN A 309 5.04 13.40 -1.18
N GLY A 310 4.66 12.25 -0.62
CA GLY A 310 5.59 11.28 -0.08
C GLY A 310 6.16 10.36 -1.15
N SER A 311 7.36 9.86 -0.88
CA SER A 311 8.09 8.91 -1.72
C SER A 311 8.56 7.71 -0.90
N ALA A 312 8.72 6.56 -1.56
CA ALA A 312 9.28 5.35 -0.98
C ALA A 312 10.61 4.99 -1.66
N ASP A 313 11.63 4.69 -0.86
CA ASP A 313 12.89 4.08 -1.27
C ASP A 313 12.92 2.63 -0.75
N VAL A 314 13.15 1.67 -1.65
CA VAL A 314 13.11 0.23 -1.35
C VAL A 314 14.49 -0.35 -1.62
N SER A 315 15.25 -0.54 -0.54
CA SER A 315 16.56 -1.16 -0.56
C SER A 315 16.50 -2.59 -0.06
N TYR A 316 17.31 -3.49 -0.62
CA TYR A 316 17.37 -4.89 -0.19
C TYR A 316 18.77 -5.48 -0.37
N ASP A 317 19.18 -6.30 0.60
CA ASP A 317 20.30 -7.23 0.43
C ASP A 317 19.77 -8.59 -0.05
N SER A 318 20.52 -9.27 -0.94
CA SER A 318 20.09 -10.54 -1.54
C SER A 318 20.38 -11.71 -0.61
N ALA A 319 19.56 -11.85 0.42
CA ALA A 319 19.61 -12.99 1.34
C ALA A 319 19.36 -14.35 0.64
N TYR A 320 18.67 -14.32 -0.51
CA TYR A 320 18.36 -15.48 -1.35
C TYR A 320 18.50 -15.10 -2.84
N PRO A 321 19.39 -15.75 -3.62
CA PRO A 321 19.69 -15.35 -5.00
C PRO A 321 18.61 -15.72 -6.03
N PHE A 322 17.62 -16.52 -5.61
CA PHE A 322 16.46 -16.95 -6.39
C PHE A 322 15.19 -16.12 -6.09
N ILE A 323 15.32 -15.04 -5.30
CA ILE A 323 14.24 -14.08 -5.01
C ILE A 323 14.59 -12.72 -5.60
N TYR A 324 13.65 -12.11 -6.33
CA TYR A 324 13.76 -10.73 -6.82
C TYR A 324 12.52 -9.92 -6.46
N TYR A 325 12.72 -8.63 -6.18
CA TYR A 325 11.68 -7.72 -5.69
C TYR A 325 11.13 -6.83 -6.79
N ASP A 326 9.81 -6.59 -6.73
CA ASP A 326 9.03 -5.78 -7.66
C ASP A 326 8.12 -4.84 -6.84
N TYR A 327 8.11 -3.55 -7.19
CA TYR A 327 7.44 -2.49 -6.43
C TYR A 327 7.21 -1.23 -7.29
N ASP A 328 6.09 -0.55 -7.04
CA ASP A 328 5.75 0.69 -7.76
C ASP A 328 6.59 1.88 -7.27
N TYR A 329 7.19 2.63 -8.18
CA TYR A 329 7.70 3.98 -7.88
C TYR A 329 6.52 4.96 -7.75
N LYS A 330 6.01 5.13 -6.53
CA LYS A 330 4.92 6.06 -6.20
C LYS A 330 5.46 7.34 -5.60
N SER A 331 5.09 8.46 -6.22
CA SER A 331 5.00 9.78 -5.60
C SER A 331 3.67 9.91 -4.85
N ASP A 332 3.45 11.08 -4.24
CA ASP A 332 2.14 11.53 -3.71
C ASP A 332 1.57 10.67 -2.56
N LEU A 333 2.43 9.86 -1.91
CA LEU A 333 2.09 9.03 -0.76
C LEU A 333 1.70 9.86 0.47
N LYS A 334 0.84 9.29 1.33
CA LYS A 334 0.31 9.90 2.56
C LYS A 334 0.54 9.03 3.78
N ASN A 335 0.60 9.62 4.97
CA ASN A 335 0.69 8.86 6.21
C ASN A 335 -0.58 7.98 6.36
N GLY A 336 -0.38 6.67 6.55
CA GLY A 336 -1.44 5.66 6.59
C GLY A 336 -1.76 4.98 5.26
N ASP A 337 -1.15 5.39 4.14
CA ASP A 337 -1.24 4.63 2.89
C ASP A 337 -0.60 3.25 3.00
N LYS A 338 -1.00 2.34 2.10
CA LYS A 338 -0.37 1.03 1.94
C LYS A 338 0.61 1.03 0.78
N TYR A 339 1.87 0.75 1.08
CA TYR A 339 2.92 0.54 0.09
C TYR A 339 3.29 -0.94 0.01
N THR A 340 2.92 -1.61 -1.07
CA THR A 340 3.10 -3.06 -1.24
C THR A 340 4.41 -3.37 -1.98
N VAL A 341 5.26 -4.22 -1.41
CA VAL A 341 6.42 -4.82 -2.09
C VAL A 341 6.10 -6.28 -2.43
N THR A 342 6.47 -6.71 -3.63
CA THR A 342 6.29 -8.09 -4.11
C THR A 342 7.64 -8.81 -4.15
N ALA A 343 7.75 -9.93 -3.43
CA ALA A 343 8.83 -10.89 -3.61
C ALA A 343 8.40 -11.93 -4.65
N ASN A 344 9.24 -12.13 -5.68
CA ASN A 344 9.04 -13.13 -6.73
C ASN A 344 10.09 -14.22 -6.56
N ILE A 345 9.69 -15.50 -6.63
CA ILE A 345 10.60 -16.64 -6.51
C ILE A 345 10.69 -17.37 -7.86
N ASP A 346 11.92 -17.57 -8.35
CA ASP A 346 12.21 -18.29 -9.60
C ASP A 346 13.11 -19.49 -9.32
N VAL A 347 12.50 -20.68 -9.24
CA VAL A 347 13.15 -21.94 -8.87
C VAL A 347 12.63 -23.12 -9.71
N TYR A 348 13.54 -23.99 -10.11
CA TYR A 348 13.21 -25.23 -10.82
C TYR A 348 13.19 -26.43 -9.86
N GLY A 349 12.35 -27.42 -10.14
CA GLY A 349 12.34 -28.68 -9.38
C GLY A 349 11.72 -28.58 -7.98
N ALA A 350 10.91 -27.56 -7.71
CA ALA A 350 10.18 -27.45 -6.46
C ALA A 350 9.08 -28.52 -6.34
N GLU A 351 9.01 -29.17 -5.18
CA GLU A 351 8.06 -30.24 -4.87
C GLU A 351 7.16 -29.86 -3.68
N GLU A 352 5.87 -30.15 -3.78
CA GLU A 352 4.90 -29.94 -2.70
C GLU A 352 4.78 -31.17 -1.80
N SER A 353 4.91 -30.98 -0.49
CA SER A 353 4.50 -31.93 0.54
C SER A 353 3.46 -31.28 1.46
N GLY A 354 2.20 -31.40 1.04
CA GLY A 354 1.04 -31.13 1.88
C GLY A 354 0.62 -29.66 2.00
N ASP A 355 1.30 -28.87 2.82
CA ASP A 355 1.14 -27.41 2.90
C ASP A 355 2.48 -26.65 2.89
N MET A 356 3.58 -27.39 2.74
CA MET A 356 4.93 -26.90 2.53
C MET A 356 5.41 -27.27 1.13
N THR A 357 6.17 -26.38 0.50
CA THR A 357 6.94 -26.66 -0.72
C THR A 357 8.41 -26.68 -0.35
N TRP A 358 9.21 -27.53 -1.00
CA TRP A 358 10.65 -27.58 -0.84
C TRP A 358 11.37 -27.64 -2.19
N PHE A 359 12.63 -27.23 -2.21
CA PHE A 359 13.52 -27.36 -3.37
C PHE A 359 14.99 -27.40 -2.94
N GLU A 360 15.86 -27.73 -3.89
CA GLU A 360 17.32 -27.71 -3.75
C GLU A 360 17.92 -26.59 -4.62
N TYR A 361 18.85 -25.82 -4.07
CA TYR A 361 19.58 -24.75 -4.78
C TYR A 361 20.99 -24.61 -4.18
N ASP A 362 22.03 -24.66 -5.02
CA ASP A 362 23.44 -24.52 -4.60
C ASP A 362 23.82 -25.46 -3.42
N ASP A 363 23.55 -26.76 -3.59
CA ASP A 363 23.68 -27.86 -2.61
C ASP A 363 22.94 -27.65 -1.26
N LYS A 364 22.06 -26.65 -1.16
CA LYS A 364 21.26 -26.32 0.03
C LYS A 364 19.78 -26.57 -0.21
N TYR A 365 19.05 -26.78 0.89
CA TYR A 365 17.61 -27.06 0.86
C TYR A 365 16.83 -25.91 1.48
N TYR A 366 15.75 -25.54 0.81
CA TYR A 366 14.89 -24.43 1.21
C TYR A 366 13.43 -24.87 1.26
N THR A 367 12.63 -24.21 2.09
CA THR A 367 11.19 -24.48 2.22
C THR A 367 10.37 -23.23 2.47
N TYR A 368 9.10 -23.28 2.08
CA TYR A 368 8.11 -22.24 2.33
C TYR A 368 6.71 -22.84 2.40
N LYS A 369 5.75 -22.12 2.98
CA LYS A 369 4.34 -22.55 3.01
C LYS A 369 3.72 -22.35 1.63
N THR A 370 3.20 -23.42 1.03
CA THR A 370 2.61 -23.41 -0.32
C THR A 370 1.45 -22.42 -0.44
N ALA A 371 0.71 -22.18 0.66
CA ALA A 371 -0.43 -21.25 0.68
C ALA A 371 -0.05 -19.76 0.66
N ASP A 372 1.19 -19.42 1.04
CA ASP A 372 1.67 -18.04 1.13
C ASP A 372 2.18 -17.52 -0.24
N VAL A 373 2.60 -18.44 -1.13
CA VAL A 373 3.05 -18.15 -2.50
C VAL A 373 1.92 -18.37 -3.50
N LYS A 374 1.66 -17.39 -4.37
CA LYS A 374 0.67 -17.48 -5.46
C LYS A 374 1.31 -17.07 -6.77
N ASP A 375 1.23 -17.93 -7.78
CA ASP A 375 1.83 -17.70 -9.10
C ASP A 375 3.31 -17.27 -9.06
N GLY A 376 4.08 -17.85 -8.11
CA GLY A 376 5.49 -17.51 -7.86
C GLY A 376 5.73 -16.21 -7.08
N LYS A 377 4.70 -15.63 -6.45
CA LYS A 377 4.77 -14.32 -5.78
C LYS A 377 4.28 -14.35 -4.32
N VAL A 378 4.88 -13.52 -3.48
CA VAL A 378 4.44 -13.17 -2.12
C VAL A 378 4.41 -11.65 -2.02
N THR A 379 3.40 -11.06 -1.37
CA THR A 379 3.31 -9.61 -1.17
C THR A 379 3.36 -9.24 0.31
N LYS A 380 3.91 -8.07 0.60
CA LYS A 380 3.94 -7.48 1.95
C LYS A 380 3.58 -6.01 1.87
N ASP A 381 2.53 -5.62 2.58
CA ASP A 381 2.17 -4.23 2.78
C ASP A 381 3.03 -3.61 3.89
N PHE A 382 3.57 -2.44 3.60
CA PHE A 382 4.19 -1.54 4.57
C PHE A 382 3.24 -0.34 4.75
N THR A 383 2.96 0.06 5.99
CA THR A 383 2.26 1.32 6.25
C THR A 383 3.21 2.48 5.95
N VAL A 384 2.77 3.44 5.15
CA VAL A 384 3.50 4.69 4.95
C VAL A 384 3.40 5.51 6.24
N GLU A 385 4.54 5.72 6.90
CA GLU A 385 4.63 6.46 8.17
C GLU A 385 5.89 7.33 8.17
N GLY A 386 5.83 8.47 8.88
CA GLY A 386 6.97 9.37 9.08
C GLY A 386 7.12 10.47 8.03
N LEU A 387 6.15 10.65 7.12
CA LEU A 387 6.13 11.79 6.21
C LEU A 387 5.86 13.09 6.99
N GLU A 388 6.54 14.17 6.62
CA GLU A 388 6.41 15.47 7.28
C GLU A 388 5.03 16.11 7.01
N LYS A 389 4.46 16.79 8.00
CA LYS A 389 3.16 17.47 7.82
C LYS A 389 3.32 18.69 6.93
N THR A 390 2.38 18.90 6.02
CA THR A 390 2.31 20.11 5.20
C THR A 390 1.88 21.32 6.02
N GLN A 391 2.32 22.50 5.60
CA GLN A 391 1.80 23.79 6.06
C GLN A 391 0.67 24.24 5.13
N GLU A 392 -0.52 24.45 5.68
CA GLU A 392 -1.65 25.04 4.95
C GLU A 392 -1.61 26.58 5.01
N ILE A 393 -1.90 27.25 3.89
CA ILE A 393 -1.88 28.71 3.73
C ILE A 393 -3.13 29.20 2.96
N ASP A 394 -3.72 30.35 3.29
CA ASP A 394 -4.65 31.07 2.39
C ASP A 394 -3.80 31.86 1.37
N PRO A 395 -3.81 31.52 0.08
CA PRO A 395 -3.04 32.25 -0.92
C PRO A 395 -3.51 33.69 -1.16
N PHE A 396 -4.57 34.15 -0.49
CA PHE A 396 -5.13 35.49 -0.61
C PHE A 396 -5.20 36.24 0.73
N GLU A 397 -4.41 35.85 1.73
CA GLU A 397 -4.24 36.63 2.96
C GLU A 397 -3.20 37.73 2.75
N GLY A 398 -3.53 38.98 3.12
CA GLY A 398 -2.60 40.12 3.12
C GLY A 398 -2.23 40.70 1.75
N LEU A 399 -2.85 40.27 0.64
CA LEU A 399 -2.52 40.78 -0.70
C LEU A 399 -2.92 42.25 -0.91
N GLU A 400 -2.02 43.00 -1.54
CA GLU A 400 -2.26 44.34 -2.08
C GLU A 400 -2.31 44.31 -3.61
N PHE A 401 -2.89 45.35 -4.21
CA PHE A 401 -3.18 45.39 -5.65
C PHE A 401 -2.58 46.61 -6.35
N GLU A 402 -1.97 46.36 -7.50
CA GLU A 402 -1.68 47.38 -8.50
C GLU A 402 -2.98 47.82 -9.17
N CYS A 403 -3.19 49.13 -9.24
CA CYS A 403 -4.48 49.73 -9.58
C CYS A 403 -4.33 50.85 -10.62
N SER A 404 -5.21 50.86 -11.63
CA SER A 404 -5.44 52.05 -12.46
C SER A 404 -6.50 52.93 -11.80
N GLY A 405 -6.25 54.24 -11.73
CA GLY A 405 -7.15 55.19 -11.09
C GLY A 405 -7.33 54.95 -9.59
N GLY A 406 -8.46 55.41 -9.05
CA GLY A 406 -8.79 55.27 -7.64
C GLY A 406 -10.30 55.40 -7.40
N VAL A 407 -10.79 54.99 -6.24
CA VAL A 407 -12.19 55.09 -5.82
C VAL A 407 -12.74 56.50 -6.12
N PRO A 408 -13.93 56.65 -6.74
CA PRO A 408 -14.93 55.63 -7.09
C PRO A 408 -14.73 54.94 -8.45
N PHE A 409 -13.57 55.13 -9.10
CA PHE A 409 -13.20 54.50 -10.37
C PHE A 409 -11.79 53.91 -10.28
N VAL A 410 -11.64 52.85 -9.47
CA VAL A 410 -10.41 52.05 -9.38
C VAL A 410 -10.54 50.78 -10.23
N LYS A 411 -9.46 50.37 -10.88
CA LYS A 411 -9.36 49.10 -11.61
C LYS A 411 -8.10 48.35 -11.20
N PRO A 412 -8.19 47.40 -10.25
CA PRO A 412 -7.12 46.47 -9.93
C PRO A 412 -6.72 45.65 -11.17
N TYR A 413 -5.42 45.47 -11.39
CA TYR A 413 -4.89 44.76 -12.57
C TYR A 413 -3.73 43.79 -12.28
N SER A 414 -3.07 43.89 -11.12
CA SER A 414 -2.12 42.88 -10.63
C SER A 414 -2.15 42.80 -9.10
N VAL A 415 -1.64 41.71 -8.54
CA VAL A 415 -1.17 41.65 -7.15
C VAL A 415 0.20 42.34 -7.08
N LYS A 416 0.53 42.97 -5.95
CA LYS A 416 1.88 43.51 -5.68
C LYS A 416 2.84 42.42 -5.19
N ASP A 417 4.02 42.33 -5.78
CA ASP A 417 5.01 41.27 -5.51
C ASP A 417 5.54 41.26 -4.06
N GLU A 418 5.50 42.40 -3.37
CA GLU A 418 5.87 42.55 -1.96
C GLU A 418 4.78 42.09 -0.98
N SER A 419 3.52 42.01 -1.43
CA SER A 419 2.39 41.56 -0.61
C SER A 419 2.20 40.03 -0.62
N ILE A 420 2.82 39.34 -1.59
CA ILE A 420 2.76 37.88 -1.70
C ILE A 420 3.50 37.23 -0.50
N PRO A 421 2.85 36.34 0.27
CA PRO A 421 3.50 35.66 1.40
C PRO A 421 4.81 34.98 1.00
N ALA A 422 5.88 35.18 1.77
CA ALA A 422 7.24 34.75 1.42
C ALA A 422 7.39 33.23 1.18
N ALA A 423 6.50 32.41 1.74
CA ALA A 423 6.45 30.97 1.51
C ALA A 423 5.84 30.57 0.15
N LEU A 424 5.04 31.45 -0.45
CA LEU A 424 4.40 31.26 -1.76
C LEU A 424 5.18 31.91 -2.91
N LYS A 425 6.05 32.87 -2.60
CA LYS A 425 6.89 33.56 -3.59
C LYS A 425 7.68 32.56 -4.44
N ASP A 426 7.78 32.84 -5.73
CA ASP A 426 8.36 31.97 -6.78
C ASP A 426 7.69 30.59 -6.97
N ASN A 427 6.62 30.29 -6.22
CA ASN A 427 5.92 28.99 -6.23
C ASN A 427 4.43 29.09 -6.60
N VAL A 428 3.92 30.30 -6.83
CA VAL A 428 2.58 30.58 -7.34
C VAL A 428 2.62 31.72 -8.37
N SER A 429 1.59 31.79 -9.22
CA SER A 429 1.34 32.92 -10.12
C SER A 429 -0.05 33.49 -9.86
N TYR A 430 -0.18 34.81 -9.75
CA TYR A 430 -1.47 35.48 -9.60
C TYR A 430 -1.97 36.07 -10.91
N SER A 431 -3.28 36.13 -11.09
CA SER A 431 -3.93 36.97 -12.09
C SER A 431 -5.17 37.66 -11.51
N VAL A 432 -5.38 38.91 -11.93
CA VAL A 432 -6.49 39.75 -11.49
C VAL A 432 -7.42 40.00 -12.67
N SER A 433 -8.70 39.71 -12.50
CA SER A 433 -9.75 39.91 -13.51
C SER A 433 -10.74 40.96 -13.02
N CYS A 434 -10.68 42.14 -13.63
CA CYS A 434 -11.54 43.28 -13.35
C CYS A 434 -11.92 43.94 -14.69
N ASP A 435 -13.18 43.79 -15.13
CA ASP A 435 -13.57 44.14 -16.49
C ASP A 435 -13.74 45.66 -16.67
N ASP A 436 -14.39 46.32 -15.72
CA ASP A 436 -14.67 47.76 -15.67
C ASP A 436 -13.95 48.39 -14.46
N TYR A 437 -13.84 49.72 -14.39
CA TYR A 437 -13.48 50.39 -13.14
C TYR A 437 -14.68 50.40 -12.19
N ILE A 438 -14.39 50.16 -10.92
CA ILE A 438 -15.35 49.96 -9.83
C ILE A 438 -15.11 50.93 -8.67
N GLY A 439 -16.14 51.10 -7.83
CA GLY A 439 -16.07 51.85 -6.57
C GLY A 439 -16.15 50.93 -5.36
N ILE A 440 -16.20 51.52 -4.16
CA ILE A 440 -16.39 50.77 -2.90
C ILE A 440 -17.65 49.90 -2.99
N GLY A 441 -17.53 48.64 -2.56
CA GLY A 441 -18.58 47.62 -2.66
C GLY A 441 -18.63 46.88 -3.99
N GLY A 442 -17.92 47.35 -5.03
CA GLY A 442 -17.70 46.58 -6.26
C GLY A 442 -16.71 45.43 -6.02
N THR A 443 -16.85 44.33 -6.77
CA THR A 443 -16.01 43.14 -6.64
C THR A 443 -15.18 42.85 -7.90
N PHE A 444 -14.06 42.15 -7.71
CA PHE A 444 -13.22 41.62 -8.78
C PHE A 444 -12.68 40.24 -8.41
N LYS A 445 -12.24 39.45 -9.40
CA LYS A 445 -11.74 38.08 -9.18
C LYS A 445 -10.22 38.07 -9.14
N VAL A 446 -9.64 37.40 -8.14
CA VAL A 446 -8.22 37.04 -8.10
C VAL A 446 -8.10 35.52 -8.23
N THR A 447 -7.16 35.09 -9.07
CA THR A 447 -6.83 33.67 -9.28
C THR A 447 -5.38 33.44 -8.85
N CYS A 448 -5.12 32.35 -8.14
CA CYS A 448 -3.79 31.90 -7.75
C CYS A 448 -3.54 30.51 -8.35
N SER A 449 -2.50 30.41 -9.17
CA SER A 449 -2.09 29.20 -9.89
C SER A 449 -0.81 28.64 -9.26
N PRO A 450 -0.87 27.54 -8.48
CA PRO A 450 0.31 26.98 -7.84
C PRO A 450 1.22 26.24 -8.82
N TYR A 451 2.52 26.30 -8.61
CA TYR A 451 3.50 25.50 -9.34
C TYR A 451 3.76 24.15 -8.63
N SER A 452 4.21 23.14 -9.39
CA SER A 452 4.53 21.80 -8.86
C SER A 452 5.72 21.77 -7.89
N SER A 453 6.43 22.88 -7.72
CA SER A 453 7.41 23.08 -6.65
C SER A 453 6.78 23.32 -5.27
N LEU A 454 5.58 23.89 -5.20
CA LEU A 454 4.94 24.27 -3.93
C LEU A 454 4.74 23.07 -2.99
N ALA A 455 4.25 21.95 -3.54
CA ALA A 455 4.10 20.70 -2.81
C ALA A 455 5.45 20.08 -2.36
N ARG A 456 6.57 20.40 -3.04
CA ARG A 456 7.91 19.94 -2.65
C ARG A 456 8.49 20.74 -1.48
N ASN A 457 7.99 21.96 -1.27
CA ASN A 457 8.29 22.79 -0.10
C ASN A 457 7.37 22.46 1.10
N GLY A 458 6.53 21.42 0.98
CA GLY A 458 5.59 21.02 2.02
C GLY A 458 4.40 21.95 2.20
N ILE A 459 4.05 22.76 1.20
CA ILE A 459 2.96 23.74 1.31
C ILE A 459 1.70 23.25 0.58
N THR A 460 0.56 23.37 1.25
CA THR A 460 -0.77 23.18 0.67
C THR A 460 -1.55 24.50 0.71
N LEU A 461 -2.38 24.75 -0.31
CA LEU A 461 -3.23 25.94 -0.39
C LEU A 461 -4.67 25.60 0.02
N SER A 462 -5.27 26.52 0.78
CA SER A 462 -6.68 26.49 1.18
C SER A 462 -7.54 27.40 0.28
N GLY A 463 -8.86 27.27 0.37
CA GLY A 463 -9.83 28.13 -0.34
C GLY A 463 -10.62 27.43 -1.45
N LYS A 464 -11.33 28.22 -2.26
CA LYS A 464 -12.14 27.72 -3.39
C LYS A 464 -11.24 27.40 -4.57
N THR A 465 -11.43 26.23 -5.18
CA THR A 465 -10.74 25.84 -6.41
C THR A 465 -11.66 25.86 -7.63
N GLU A 466 -11.08 26.12 -8.79
CA GLU A 466 -11.69 26.01 -10.13
C GLU A 466 -10.69 25.35 -11.09
N THR A 467 -11.16 24.90 -12.25
CA THR A 467 -10.30 24.36 -13.32
C THR A 467 -10.07 25.44 -14.37
N ASN A 468 -8.82 25.66 -14.78
CA ASN A 468 -8.46 26.63 -15.81
C ASN A 468 -8.66 26.08 -17.24
N ASP A 469 -8.47 26.91 -18.27
CA ASP A 469 -8.63 26.51 -19.68
C ASP A 469 -7.64 25.43 -20.17
N TRP A 470 -6.57 25.18 -19.41
CA TRP A 470 -5.56 24.15 -19.68
C TRP A 470 -5.84 22.82 -18.95
N GLY A 471 -6.78 22.81 -18.01
CA GLY A 471 -7.16 21.64 -17.20
C GLY A 471 -6.53 21.59 -15.80
N ASP A 472 -5.73 22.58 -15.40
CA ASP A 472 -5.11 22.60 -14.06
C ASP A 472 -6.07 23.15 -12.99
N THR A 473 -5.87 22.71 -11.76
CA THR A 473 -6.55 23.25 -10.57
C THR A 473 -5.92 24.59 -10.19
N VAL A 474 -6.73 25.65 -10.17
CA VAL A 474 -6.37 26.99 -9.68
C VAL A 474 -7.24 27.37 -8.49
N TYR A 475 -6.71 28.21 -7.61
CA TYR A 475 -7.44 28.76 -6.46
C TYR A 475 -8.03 30.11 -6.83
N VAL A 476 -9.20 30.46 -6.30
CA VAL A 476 -9.91 31.71 -6.64
C VAL A 476 -10.55 32.38 -5.42
N LYS A 477 -10.60 33.71 -5.42
CA LYS A 477 -11.30 34.53 -4.42
C LYS A 477 -11.91 35.75 -5.12
N GLU A 478 -13.13 36.10 -4.75
CA GLU A 478 -13.70 37.41 -5.06
C GLU A 478 -13.27 38.39 -3.96
N ILE A 479 -12.82 39.58 -4.36
CA ILE A 479 -12.37 40.63 -3.45
C ILE A 479 -13.23 41.85 -3.68
N THR A 480 -13.72 42.44 -2.59
CA THR A 480 -14.51 43.67 -2.58
C THR A 480 -13.58 44.87 -2.43
N VAL A 481 -13.78 45.91 -3.24
CA VAL A 481 -13.10 47.19 -3.05
C VAL A 481 -13.65 47.90 -1.83
N ASP A 482 -12.76 48.34 -0.94
CA ASP A 482 -13.07 49.09 0.28
C ASP A 482 -12.19 50.35 0.39
N GLU A 483 -12.14 50.94 1.59
CA GLU A 483 -11.40 52.18 1.88
C GLU A 483 -9.86 52.01 1.88
N THR A 484 -9.33 50.79 1.71
CA THR A 484 -7.87 50.54 1.61
C THR A 484 -7.33 50.74 0.19
N PHE A 485 -8.19 50.72 -0.83
CA PHE A 485 -7.80 50.94 -2.22
C PHE A 485 -7.46 52.41 -2.49
N PRO A 486 -6.58 52.72 -3.46
CA PRO A 486 -6.29 54.10 -3.84
C PRO A 486 -7.57 54.87 -4.16
N ALA A 487 -7.65 56.13 -3.72
CA ALA A 487 -8.80 57.01 -3.91
C ALA A 487 -8.39 58.28 -4.67
N TYR A 488 -9.26 58.83 -5.52
CA TYR A 488 -8.94 60.14 -6.12
C TYR A 488 -8.91 61.24 -5.06
N VAL A 489 -7.93 62.14 -5.16
CA VAL A 489 -7.79 63.29 -4.27
C VAL A 489 -9.05 64.17 -4.32
N THR A 490 -9.52 64.57 -3.14
CA THR A 490 -10.77 65.33 -2.89
C THR A 490 -10.47 66.71 -2.30
N ALA A 491 -11.51 67.48 -1.96
CA ALA A 491 -11.36 68.74 -1.23
C ALA A 491 -10.57 68.60 0.09
N ASP A 492 -10.70 67.47 0.77
CA ASP A 492 -10.21 67.31 2.14
C ASP A 492 -8.69 67.09 2.20
N ASN A 493 -8.11 66.35 1.24
CA ASN A 493 -6.66 66.14 1.10
C ASN A 493 -6.00 66.93 -0.05
N GLY A 494 -6.77 67.62 -0.91
CA GLY A 494 -6.28 68.31 -2.10
C GLY A 494 -5.21 69.38 -1.88
N LYS A 495 -5.20 70.04 -0.71
CA LYS A 495 -4.09 70.95 -0.36
C LYS A 495 -2.81 70.18 -0.02
N ALA A 496 -2.91 69.11 0.77
CA ALA A 496 -1.74 68.28 1.11
C ALA A 496 -1.11 67.65 -0.14
N ALA A 497 -1.94 67.25 -1.11
CA ALA A 497 -1.49 66.78 -2.41
C ALA A 497 -0.73 67.87 -3.20
N MET A 498 -1.24 69.10 -3.29
CA MET A 498 -0.49 70.18 -3.97
C MET A 498 0.79 70.58 -3.22
N ASP A 499 0.77 70.57 -1.89
CA ASP A 499 1.92 70.93 -1.06
C ASP A 499 3.04 69.87 -1.10
N SER A 500 2.73 68.58 -1.36
CA SER A 500 3.76 67.54 -1.56
C SER A 500 4.57 67.76 -2.84
N TYR A 501 3.97 68.40 -3.86
CA TYR A 501 4.60 68.69 -5.14
C TYR A 501 5.32 70.05 -5.20
N GLN A 502 5.62 70.67 -4.05
CA GLN A 502 6.15 72.04 -3.97
C GLN A 502 7.35 72.32 -4.91
N SER A 503 8.26 71.38 -5.11
CA SER A 503 9.41 71.56 -6.04
C SER A 503 8.95 71.75 -7.49
N TYR A 504 8.00 70.94 -7.98
CA TYR A 504 7.44 71.09 -9.33
C TYR A 504 6.63 72.38 -9.48
N LEU A 505 5.98 72.82 -8.40
CA LEU A 505 5.28 74.10 -8.37
C LEU A 505 6.25 75.28 -8.45
N ASP A 506 7.35 75.26 -7.70
CA ASP A 506 8.38 76.30 -7.73
C ASP A 506 9.07 76.40 -9.10
N ASP A 507 9.42 75.28 -9.71
CA ASP A 507 9.94 75.23 -11.10
C ASP A 507 8.95 75.87 -12.09
N LYS A 508 7.65 75.55 -11.98
CA LYS A 508 6.61 76.14 -12.84
C LYS A 508 6.36 77.62 -12.54
N ILE A 509 6.60 78.08 -11.31
CA ILE A 509 6.59 79.50 -10.94
C ILE A 509 7.80 80.23 -11.57
N GLU A 510 8.99 79.62 -11.63
CA GLU A 510 10.14 80.23 -12.32
C GLU A 510 9.92 80.29 -13.85
N ASP A 511 9.45 79.20 -14.47
CA ASP A 511 9.06 79.18 -15.89
C ASP A 511 8.09 80.33 -16.22
N MET A 512 7.00 80.48 -15.47
CA MET A 512 6.05 81.57 -15.69
C MET A 512 6.68 82.96 -15.48
N ARG A 513 7.51 83.14 -14.45
CA ARG A 513 8.19 84.44 -14.20
C ARG A 513 9.10 84.84 -15.37
N LYS A 514 9.75 83.85 -16.00
CA LYS A 514 10.61 84.01 -17.17
C LYS A 514 9.80 84.34 -18.42
N ASP A 515 8.72 83.61 -18.68
CA ASP A 515 7.83 83.85 -19.83
C ASP A 515 7.10 85.20 -19.77
N ILE A 516 6.79 85.69 -18.56
CA ILE A 516 6.14 86.99 -18.34
C ILE A 516 7.13 88.15 -18.53
N LYS A 517 8.35 88.06 -18.00
CA LYS A 517 9.25 89.22 -17.84
C LYS A 517 9.91 89.66 -19.14
N GLY A 518 9.62 90.89 -19.58
CA GLY A 518 10.11 91.46 -20.86
C GLY A 518 9.22 91.14 -22.07
N HIS A 519 8.15 90.38 -21.86
CA HIS A 519 7.16 89.99 -22.86
C HIS A 519 5.87 90.82 -22.74
N TYR A 520 4.99 90.70 -23.73
CA TYR A 520 3.63 91.27 -23.68
C TYR A 520 2.70 90.41 -22.81
N ALA A 521 1.45 90.86 -22.62
CA ALA A 521 0.46 90.12 -21.83
C ALA A 521 0.30 88.65 -22.29
N PRO A 522 0.40 87.66 -21.38
CA PRO A 522 0.23 86.26 -21.74
C PRO A 522 -1.26 85.98 -22.00
N TYR A 523 -1.60 85.49 -23.19
CA TYR A 523 -2.99 85.26 -23.57
C TYR A 523 -3.70 84.30 -22.57
N PRO A 524 -4.90 84.64 -22.07
CA PRO A 524 -5.82 85.71 -22.48
C PRO A 524 -5.81 86.96 -21.57
N ALA A 525 -4.74 87.21 -20.80
CA ALA A 525 -4.61 88.47 -20.06
C ALA A 525 -4.48 89.67 -21.01
N ASP A 526 -5.02 90.82 -20.62
CA ASP A 526 -5.14 92.01 -21.47
C ASP A 526 -4.63 93.25 -20.71
N PHE A 527 -3.43 93.72 -21.09
CA PHE A 527 -2.81 94.94 -20.58
C PHE A 527 -1.82 95.50 -21.60
N ASP A 528 -1.56 96.80 -21.57
CA ASP A 528 -0.80 97.45 -22.64
C ASP A 528 0.71 97.53 -22.35
N GLY A 529 1.54 97.15 -23.33
CA GLY A 529 3.00 97.21 -23.25
C GLY A 529 3.68 95.93 -22.76
N LYS A 530 5.02 96.00 -22.61
CA LYS A 530 5.87 94.89 -22.15
C LYS A 530 6.10 94.95 -20.65
N VAL A 531 6.08 93.79 -19.98
CA VAL A 531 6.34 93.72 -18.53
C VAL A 531 7.77 94.11 -18.20
N THR A 532 7.93 95.12 -17.36
CA THR A 532 9.23 95.64 -16.88
C THR A 532 9.62 95.04 -15.53
N SER A 533 8.64 94.84 -14.63
CA SER A 533 8.81 94.16 -13.35
C SER A 533 7.58 93.34 -12.96
N ILE A 534 7.81 92.21 -12.28
CA ILE A 534 6.79 91.47 -11.56
C ILE A 534 6.86 91.96 -10.11
N GLU A 535 5.78 92.54 -9.61
CA GLU A 535 5.66 93.15 -8.29
C GLU A 535 5.21 92.14 -7.23
N SER A 536 4.28 91.26 -7.60
CA SER A 536 3.76 90.20 -6.72
C SER A 536 3.35 88.96 -7.52
N PHE A 537 3.33 87.82 -6.84
CA PHE A 537 2.92 86.53 -7.36
C PHE A 537 2.24 85.80 -6.18
N ASP A 538 1.02 86.23 -5.89
CA ASP A 538 0.34 85.94 -4.64
C ASP A 538 -0.50 84.68 -4.81
N TYR A 539 -0.24 83.64 -4.01
CA TYR A 539 -1.12 82.47 -3.92
C TYR A 539 -2.51 82.91 -3.43
N VAL A 540 -3.55 82.40 -4.10
CA VAL A 540 -4.97 82.69 -3.78
C VAL A 540 -5.59 81.49 -3.07
N ASP A 541 -5.61 80.33 -3.73
CA ASP A 541 -6.25 79.12 -3.20
C ASP A 541 -5.88 77.86 -3.98
N THR A 542 -6.13 76.69 -3.37
CA THR A 542 -6.18 75.39 -4.04
C THR A 542 -7.64 75.00 -4.28
N TYR A 543 -7.95 74.56 -5.49
CA TYR A 543 -9.26 74.01 -5.87
C TYR A 543 -9.12 72.59 -6.41
N VAL A 544 -10.10 71.73 -6.13
CA VAL A 544 -10.21 70.38 -6.67
C VAL A 544 -11.48 70.27 -7.49
N ALA A 545 -11.32 70.05 -8.78
CA ALA A 545 -12.40 69.67 -9.70
C ALA A 545 -12.48 68.14 -9.78
N PHE A 546 -13.68 67.59 -9.64
CA PHE A 546 -13.94 66.15 -9.72
C PHE A 546 -15.15 65.88 -10.63
N THR A 547 -15.11 64.84 -11.46
CA THR A 547 -16.28 64.41 -12.26
C THR A 547 -16.74 63.02 -11.88
N ASN A 548 -18.07 62.83 -11.82
CA ASN A 548 -18.71 61.52 -11.64
C ASN A 548 -18.92 60.78 -12.99
N LYS A 549 -18.35 61.27 -14.09
CA LYS A 549 -18.35 60.56 -15.38
C LYS A 549 -17.29 59.46 -15.41
N LYS A 550 -17.65 58.31 -16.00
CA LYS A 550 -16.74 57.21 -16.33
C LYS A 550 -15.82 57.58 -17.50
N ASN A 551 -14.74 58.31 -17.23
CA ASN A 551 -13.83 58.90 -18.22
C ASN A 551 -12.63 57.99 -18.58
N TYR A 552 -12.87 56.73 -18.96
CA TYR A 552 -11.83 55.71 -19.08
C TYR A 552 -10.92 55.83 -20.31
N ASP A 553 -11.52 55.91 -21.50
CA ASP A 553 -10.82 56.09 -22.78
C ASP A 553 -10.82 57.56 -23.22
N SER A 554 -10.96 58.47 -22.26
CA SER A 554 -11.13 59.91 -22.48
C SER A 554 -9.83 60.68 -22.27
N TRP A 555 -9.70 61.80 -22.98
CA TRP A 555 -8.72 62.85 -22.67
C TRP A 555 -9.24 63.82 -21.59
N GLU A 556 -10.50 63.69 -21.17
CA GLU A 556 -11.04 64.34 -19.98
C GLU A 556 -10.48 63.69 -18.70
N ASN A 557 -10.23 64.48 -17.67
CA ASN A 557 -9.67 64.01 -16.41
C ASN A 557 -10.78 63.58 -15.43
N THR A 558 -10.51 62.63 -14.54
CA THR A 558 -11.42 62.25 -13.44
C THR A 558 -11.37 63.28 -12.31
N ASN A 559 -10.17 63.74 -11.96
CA ASN A 559 -9.98 64.91 -11.10
C ASN A 559 -8.88 65.85 -11.64
N ALA A 560 -8.91 67.11 -11.20
CA ALA A 560 -7.86 68.08 -11.47
C ALA A 560 -7.71 69.05 -10.28
N LEU A 561 -6.47 69.24 -9.84
CA LEU A 561 -6.09 70.09 -8.72
C LEU A 561 -5.48 71.38 -9.27
N TYR A 562 -5.96 72.54 -8.82
CA TYR A 562 -5.54 73.86 -9.32
C TYR A 562 -5.06 74.74 -8.17
N ASN A 563 -3.79 75.15 -8.19
CA ASN A 563 -3.33 76.30 -7.40
C ASN A 563 -3.53 77.57 -8.22
N LEU A 564 -4.37 78.47 -7.73
CA LEU A 564 -4.64 79.78 -8.34
C LEU A 564 -3.70 80.84 -7.74
N TYR A 565 -3.09 81.64 -8.61
CA TYR A 565 -2.20 82.75 -8.26
C TYR A 565 -2.67 84.05 -8.89
N LYS A 566 -2.48 85.15 -8.18
CA LYS A 566 -2.66 86.52 -8.66
C LYS A 566 -1.30 87.13 -8.95
N ILE A 567 -1.06 87.56 -10.17
CA ILE A 567 0.22 88.11 -10.61
C ILE A 567 0.03 89.61 -10.84
N THR A 568 0.87 90.43 -10.19
CA THR A 568 0.86 91.89 -10.36
C THR A 568 2.15 92.35 -11.02
N VAL A 569 2.05 93.16 -12.07
CA VAL A 569 3.19 93.57 -12.92
C VAL A 569 3.15 95.06 -13.25
N LYS A 570 4.30 95.67 -13.55
CA LYS A 570 4.39 96.96 -14.26
C LYS A 570 4.77 96.72 -15.72
N THR A 571 4.34 97.61 -16.61
CA THR A 571 4.75 97.58 -18.03
C THR A 571 5.56 98.82 -18.42
N ASP A 572 5.94 98.93 -19.70
CA ASP A 572 6.57 100.13 -20.29
C ASP A 572 5.56 101.22 -20.72
N LYS A 573 4.25 100.95 -20.64
CA LYS A 573 3.17 101.91 -20.98
C LYS A 573 2.21 102.22 -19.82
N GLU A 574 1.92 101.24 -18.98
CA GLU A 574 0.94 101.34 -17.89
C GLU A 574 1.46 102.26 -16.77
N LYS A 575 0.68 103.28 -16.40
CA LYS A 575 1.04 104.22 -15.32
C LYS A 575 0.80 103.66 -13.91
N LYS A 576 0.26 102.46 -13.81
CA LYS A 576 -0.02 101.73 -12.57
C LYS A 576 0.37 100.27 -12.76
N ALA A 577 0.58 99.54 -11.67
CA ALA A 577 0.68 98.09 -11.78
C ALA A 577 -0.68 97.50 -12.18
N VAL A 578 -0.66 96.53 -13.08
CA VAL A 578 -1.83 95.75 -13.53
C VAL A 578 -1.77 94.36 -12.90
N SER A 579 -2.92 93.75 -12.65
CA SER A 579 -3.00 92.38 -12.11
C SER A 579 -3.80 91.48 -13.03
N PHE A 580 -3.30 90.27 -13.24
CA PHE A 580 -3.96 89.16 -13.92
C PHE A 580 -3.82 87.89 -13.06
N TYR A 581 -4.34 86.75 -13.52
CA TYR A 581 -4.31 85.50 -12.76
C TYR A 581 -3.69 84.38 -13.58
N ALA A 582 -3.10 83.40 -12.89
CA ALA A 582 -2.59 82.17 -13.47
C ALA A 582 -2.96 80.99 -12.57
N SER A 583 -3.19 79.81 -13.15
CA SER A 583 -3.29 78.56 -12.40
C SER A 583 -2.17 77.60 -12.81
N ILE A 584 -1.61 76.90 -11.83
CA ILE A 584 -0.83 75.67 -12.04
C ILE A 584 -1.77 74.52 -11.71
N TYR A 585 -1.86 73.51 -12.57
CA TYR A 585 -2.72 72.36 -12.34
C TYR A 585 -2.05 71.03 -12.69
N CYS A 586 -2.44 69.99 -11.96
CA CYS A 586 -2.20 68.59 -12.28
C CYS A 586 -3.53 67.81 -12.23
N SER A 587 -3.56 66.58 -12.72
CA SER A 587 -4.79 65.82 -12.88
C SER A 587 -4.62 64.31 -12.73
N ASN A 588 -5.74 63.62 -12.49
CA ASN A 588 -5.83 62.19 -12.17
C ASN A 588 -4.98 61.78 -10.95
N ILE A 589 -4.85 62.68 -9.98
CA ILE A 589 -4.08 62.45 -8.76
C ILE A 589 -4.87 61.54 -7.81
N VAL A 590 -4.26 60.42 -7.47
CA VAL A 590 -4.75 59.47 -6.46
C VAL A 590 -3.94 59.59 -5.17
N ALA A 591 -4.57 59.22 -4.06
CA ALA A 591 -3.98 59.11 -2.74
C ALA A 591 -4.02 57.64 -2.28
N THR A 592 -2.94 57.20 -1.64
CA THR A 592 -2.79 55.86 -1.05
C THR A 592 -2.36 56.03 0.39
N GLY A 593 -3.32 56.09 1.31
CA GLY A 593 -3.07 56.57 2.67
C GLY A 593 -2.64 58.05 2.68
N GLU A 594 -1.45 58.33 3.19
CA GLU A 594 -0.87 59.69 3.24
C GLU A 594 -0.01 60.06 2.02
N THR A 595 0.23 59.13 1.08
CA THR A 595 1.01 59.38 -0.15
C THR A 595 0.12 59.72 -1.35
N PHE A 596 0.73 60.32 -2.38
CA PHE A 596 0.05 60.74 -3.62
C PHE A 596 0.86 60.31 -4.85
N THR A 597 0.25 60.32 -6.04
CA THR A 597 0.89 60.01 -7.34
C THR A 597 2.29 60.64 -7.47
N GLU A 598 3.34 59.83 -7.69
CA GLU A 598 4.74 60.29 -7.59
C GLU A 598 5.19 61.22 -8.73
N GLU A 599 4.78 60.92 -9.98
CA GLU A 599 5.13 61.71 -11.18
C GLU A 599 3.87 62.38 -11.80
N PRO A 600 3.34 63.46 -11.19
CA PRO A 600 2.18 64.17 -11.72
C PRO A 600 2.53 65.03 -12.96
N TYR A 601 1.66 65.00 -13.98
CA TYR A 601 1.76 65.96 -15.08
C TYR A 601 1.28 67.36 -14.64
N PHE A 602 2.13 68.37 -14.81
CA PHE A 602 1.83 69.77 -14.50
C PHE A 602 1.68 70.65 -15.74
N SER A 603 0.67 71.51 -15.72
CA SER A 603 0.33 72.45 -16.80
C SER A 603 -0.09 73.81 -16.24
N THR A 604 0.06 74.87 -17.03
CA THR A 604 -0.21 76.26 -16.64
C THR A 604 -1.27 76.91 -17.52
N SER A 605 -2.10 77.79 -16.94
CA SER A 605 -3.11 78.56 -17.68
C SER A 605 -3.18 79.98 -17.14
N TYR A 606 -3.31 80.95 -18.05
CA TYR A 606 -3.49 82.36 -17.72
C TYR A 606 -4.96 82.79 -17.83
N TYR A 607 -5.31 83.87 -17.13
CA TYR A 607 -6.65 84.44 -17.03
C TYR A 607 -6.55 85.95 -16.87
N ASN A 608 -7.42 86.72 -17.52
CA ASN A 608 -7.41 88.18 -17.37
C ASN A 608 -7.91 88.58 -15.98
N LYS A 609 -8.97 87.92 -15.49
CA LYS A 609 -9.62 88.17 -14.20
C LYS A 609 -9.92 86.86 -13.49
N GLU A 610 -10.04 86.92 -12.17
CA GLU A 610 -10.46 85.80 -11.32
C GLU A 610 -11.80 85.19 -11.77
N ALA A 611 -12.72 86.01 -12.28
CA ALA A 611 -13.99 85.59 -12.85
C ALA A 611 -13.83 84.67 -14.07
N ASP A 612 -12.74 84.81 -14.85
CA ASP A 612 -12.49 83.96 -16.02
C ASP A 612 -11.99 82.57 -15.58
N PHE A 613 -11.23 82.49 -14.47
CA PHE A 613 -10.91 81.21 -13.82
C PHE A 613 -12.18 80.55 -13.28
N LYS A 614 -13.01 81.32 -12.55
CA LYS A 614 -14.30 80.82 -12.03
C LYS A 614 -15.17 80.26 -13.15
N LYS A 615 -15.31 80.98 -14.26
CA LYS A 615 -16.06 80.51 -15.42
C LYS A 615 -15.45 79.28 -16.12
N LYS A 616 -14.13 79.18 -16.23
CA LYS A 616 -13.45 78.06 -16.93
C LYS A 616 -13.34 76.80 -16.07
N VAL A 617 -13.28 76.92 -14.73
CA VAL A 617 -12.89 75.83 -13.82
C VAL A 617 -13.92 75.55 -12.71
N ILE A 618 -14.60 76.57 -12.17
CA ILE A 618 -15.62 76.37 -11.12
C ILE A 618 -17.02 76.17 -11.71
N GLU A 619 -17.35 76.88 -12.78
CA GLU A 619 -18.61 76.79 -13.53
C GLU A 619 -18.53 75.79 -14.70
N ALA A 620 -17.54 74.88 -14.68
CA ALA A 620 -17.28 73.94 -15.76
C ALA A 620 -18.33 72.80 -15.81
N GLU A 621 -19.05 72.67 -16.92
CA GLU A 621 -20.09 71.65 -17.08
C GLU A 621 -19.53 70.22 -16.91
N GLY A 622 -20.16 69.44 -16.03
CA GLY A 622 -19.78 68.06 -15.75
C GLY A 622 -18.71 67.88 -14.66
N TYR A 623 -18.20 68.96 -14.04
CA TYR A 623 -17.28 68.88 -12.91
C TYR A 623 -17.89 69.54 -11.66
N THR A 624 -17.69 68.92 -10.50
CA THR A 624 -17.90 69.52 -9.19
C THR A 624 -16.58 70.09 -8.71
N THR A 625 -16.46 71.42 -8.70
CA THR A 625 -15.23 72.09 -8.26
C THR A 625 -15.39 72.70 -6.88
N THR A 626 -14.51 72.30 -5.97
CA THR A 626 -14.52 72.69 -4.55
C THR A 626 -13.21 73.34 -4.16
N LYS A 627 -13.22 74.20 -3.15
CA LYS A 627 -11.99 74.73 -2.52
C LYS A 627 -11.41 73.66 -1.58
N ALA A 628 -10.11 73.44 -1.61
CA ALA A 628 -9.46 72.52 -0.68
C ALA A 628 -9.58 73.00 0.78
N GLY A 629 -9.82 72.07 1.71
CA GLY A 629 -10.09 72.35 3.11
C GLY A 629 -11.45 73.01 3.39
N ALA A 630 -12.34 73.14 2.40
CA ALA A 630 -13.74 73.50 2.63
C ALA A 630 -14.55 72.20 2.83
N ALA A 631 -15.08 72.02 4.05
CA ALA A 631 -15.77 70.80 4.44
C ALA A 631 -16.85 70.37 3.43
N SER A 632 -16.71 69.14 2.92
CA SER A 632 -17.63 68.56 1.95
C SER A 632 -19.04 68.40 2.54
N LYS A 633 -20.04 68.97 1.88
CA LYS A 633 -21.45 68.64 2.15
C LYS A 633 -21.78 67.38 1.34
N PRO A 634 -22.44 66.35 1.93
CA PRO A 634 -22.77 65.13 1.20
C PRO A 634 -23.53 65.42 -0.09
N ALA A 635 -23.06 64.83 -1.19
CA ALA A 635 -23.81 64.80 -2.43
C ALA A 635 -25.05 63.93 -2.24
N THR A 636 -26.23 64.48 -2.51
CA THR A 636 -27.45 63.69 -2.65
C THR A 636 -27.39 62.97 -3.98
N ASP A 637 -27.29 61.65 -3.95
CA ASP A 637 -27.27 60.79 -5.12
C ASP A 637 -28.63 60.86 -5.85
N ASP A 638 -28.63 61.32 -7.10
CA ASP A 638 -29.83 61.60 -7.88
C ASP A 638 -29.63 61.15 -9.34
N SER A 639 -29.53 59.83 -9.52
CA SER A 639 -29.37 59.17 -10.82
C SER A 639 -30.20 57.89 -10.91
N SER A 640 -31.54 58.03 -10.95
CA SER A 640 -32.46 56.90 -11.17
C SER A 640 -32.99 56.85 -12.61
N SER A 641 -32.37 56.02 -13.46
CA SER A 641 -32.95 55.64 -14.75
C SER A 641 -32.45 54.27 -15.24
N ALA A 642 -33.23 53.63 -16.12
CA ALA A 642 -32.94 52.37 -16.83
C ALA A 642 -32.90 51.04 -16.01
N ALA A 643 -34.11 50.54 -15.72
CA ALA A 643 -34.56 49.15 -15.91
C ALA A 643 -33.85 47.94 -15.24
N ALA A 644 -34.63 46.91 -14.91
CA ALA A 644 -34.18 45.72 -14.19
C ALA A 644 -34.20 44.44 -15.06
N SER A 645 -33.38 43.45 -14.67
CA SER A 645 -33.54 42.04 -15.06
C SER A 645 -33.21 41.10 -13.90
N GLU A 646 -34.21 40.36 -13.44
CA GLU A 646 -34.12 39.01 -12.84
C GLU A 646 -33.15 38.77 -11.66
N ALA A 647 -33.55 39.22 -10.47
CA ALA A 647 -33.02 38.68 -9.21
C ALA A 647 -33.68 37.32 -8.89
N THR A 648 -32.92 36.21 -9.01
CA THR A 648 -33.37 34.89 -8.55
C THR A 648 -33.10 34.71 -7.06
N THR A 649 -34.10 34.26 -6.30
CA THR A 649 -34.03 34.13 -4.85
C THR A 649 -33.10 33.00 -4.40
N THR A 650 -32.14 33.29 -3.52
CA THR A 650 -31.56 32.29 -2.60
C THR A 650 -31.42 32.92 -1.20
N THR A 651 -32.27 32.50 -0.27
CA THR A 651 -32.27 33.00 1.12
C THR A 651 -31.40 32.10 1.99
N THR A 652 -30.21 32.55 2.37
CA THR A 652 -29.41 31.85 3.39
C THR A 652 -29.96 32.12 4.79
N THR A 653 -30.37 31.07 5.47
CA THR A 653 -30.89 31.13 6.84
C THR A 653 -29.81 31.55 7.83
N THR A 654 -30.14 32.39 8.80
CA THR A 654 -29.44 32.41 10.09
C THR A 654 -30.45 32.60 11.21
N ALA A 655 -30.67 31.56 12.01
CA ALA A 655 -31.65 31.60 13.08
C ALA A 655 -31.03 32.09 14.40
N LYS A 656 -31.75 32.95 15.12
CA LYS A 656 -31.66 33.07 16.57
C LYS A 656 -33.01 33.48 17.16
N THR A 657 -33.39 32.75 18.20
CA THR A 657 -34.40 33.12 19.20
C THR A 657 -34.01 34.46 19.90
N ASP A 658 -34.92 35.18 20.57
CA ASP A 658 -36.12 34.71 21.28
C ASP A 658 -37.23 35.79 21.47
N SER A 659 -38.42 35.32 21.88
CA SER A 659 -39.42 35.98 22.75
C SER A 659 -40.18 37.27 22.33
N SER A 660 -41.46 37.02 21.99
CA SER A 660 -42.67 37.52 22.71
C SER A 660 -43.42 38.83 22.35
N VAL A 661 -44.63 38.62 21.78
CA VAL A 661 -45.97 39.13 22.23
C VAL A 661 -46.42 40.58 21.92
N ALA A 662 -47.76 40.73 21.71
CA ALA A 662 -48.59 41.93 21.45
C ALA A 662 -48.47 42.53 20.03
N GLU A 663 -49.51 42.49 19.19
CA GLU A 663 -50.73 43.36 19.17
C GLU A 663 -50.40 44.83 18.85
N THR A 664 -51.04 45.52 17.88
CA THR A 664 -52.47 45.46 17.51
C THR A 664 -52.78 45.73 16.02
N THR A 665 -54.03 45.45 15.66
CA THR A 665 -54.75 45.69 14.38
C THR A 665 -54.69 47.10 13.78
N THR A 666 -54.71 47.21 12.43
CA THR A 666 -55.77 47.85 11.58
C THR A 666 -55.27 48.04 10.13
N SER A 667 -56.09 48.25 9.08
CA SER A 667 -57.41 47.71 8.67
C SER A 667 -57.79 48.27 7.29
N ALA A 668 -58.25 47.42 6.37
CA ALA A 668 -58.82 47.77 5.04
C ALA A 668 -57.81 48.38 4.02
N LYS A 669 -58.09 48.40 2.70
CA LYS A 669 -59.36 48.15 2.01
C LYS A 669 -59.18 47.49 0.63
N ASP A 670 -60.16 46.71 0.22
CA ASP A 670 -60.19 45.92 -1.02
C ASP A 670 -60.24 46.75 -2.30
N LYS A 671 -59.64 46.20 -3.38
CA LYS A 671 -60.38 46.06 -4.64
C LYS A 671 -59.86 44.90 -5.49
N ALA A 672 -60.66 43.86 -5.66
CA ALA A 672 -60.35 42.72 -6.54
C ALA A 672 -60.84 42.96 -7.98
N THR A 673 -60.14 42.38 -8.96
CA THR A 673 -60.74 42.00 -10.26
C THR A 673 -60.12 40.67 -10.74
N THR A 674 -60.95 39.65 -10.95
CA THR A 674 -60.66 38.40 -11.70
C THR A 674 -60.39 38.75 -13.19
N THR A 675 -59.77 37.97 -14.09
CA THR A 675 -59.63 36.51 -14.35
C THR A 675 -58.35 36.35 -15.22
N THR A 676 -57.73 35.20 -15.56
CA THR A 676 -58.14 33.79 -15.74
C THR A 676 -56.96 32.84 -15.43
N LEU A 677 -57.05 31.54 -15.73
CA LEU A 677 -56.04 30.52 -15.45
C LEU A 677 -56.02 29.43 -16.57
N VAL A 678 -54.82 28.98 -16.98
CA VAL A 678 -54.46 27.75 -17.75
C VAL A 678 -55.13 27.49 -19.13
N PRO A 679 -54.58 26.59 -19.99
CA PRO A 679 -53.31 25.83 -19.88
C PRO A 679 -52.05 26.69 -20.02
#